data_AF-A0A4Q1U3E5-F1
#
_entry.id   AF-A0A4Q1U3E5-F1
#
_cell.length_a   1.000
_cell.length_b   1.000
_cell.length_c   1.000
_cell.angle_alpha   90.00
_cell.angle_beta   90.00
_cell.angle_gamma   90.00
#
_symmetry.space_group_name_H-M   'P 1'
#
loop_
_entity.id
_entity.type
_entity.pdbx_description
1 polymer ?
#
loop_
_entity_poly.entity_id
_entity_poly.type
_entity_poly.pdbx_seq_one_letter_code
_entity_poly.pdbx_strand_id
1 'polypeptide(L)'
;MATDLTRSFQMPRRDELGLFAISNGSGLSISALPNGTLFAIEYADDKGSVQINQIQGSPLAGGVGRLYLRIGGAAPEVVELVGPRANGSFGHDATSLCWSGKTGDIGYNVRLELHPSETAWFWRASIRHLKDGTLPVDLVLIQDVGLGDRGFLMNSEAYASQYVDHHIADHETFGHVVMNRQNLKQSGARNPWLVQGCLDGAAAYATDAIQLVQASDRLDDRLVGPFGTSLPSKRRQQETACPAIQSKPFSASANGATATFFAVFAADHPESSSDAALSRLDELAAADSAAADIEEAAPVRSLLQDAALLKAEALDKKAIGKLYPERSLEERVDGKLLSFFVSDGVLNRHVVLRDKELMVARHHGAIVRSGENMLLDDATLAATCWMQGIFAAQLTIGNTSFHKLFSVSRDPYNLTRASGLRIMADVGAGWQLLAVPSAFEMGLSDCRWIYRLPECTIIVSAVASGEDAAMQWTVSVEGKPCRFLVFGHIVLGEREYDAGGQIEFDTAGKRILFRPDPAWLWGERYPDAAYWLVSSTPDAIEEIGGDELLYSDGVTRNGAFVALRSRATQVLSFAVVGSMTDAAEAERLAQRYEAGVTDEAMLAPASKFWRNAVRGLTIGSTAPDLAAQATLLPWLAHDAIVHLSVPHGLEQYTGAAWGTRDACQGPIEFLLAYEHDREAKEVLKTVFSEQYLEKGDWPQWFMLEPYANIRAGDSHGDIVVWPLKALCDYIEATGDLAILDEKVSWRDEKTMARAPEPDTIAIHVEKLLDTVREAFIPGTHLIRYGEGDWNDSLQPADPHLRDWMVSSWTVALLYEQIVRYSAILRRLGHGDKAKGLRKIATAMRRDFNRHLVREGVVAGYGIFDPSHDGAELLLHPSDRRTGLHYSLISMTQAMLGGLFTPVQRRDHMKLIKEHLLFPDGVRLMEKPATYAGGPETLFRRAESSSFFGREIGLMYVHAHLRYCETLALEAEVDELWKAIAVVNPISVTSALPHASLRQRNTYFSSSDAAFHDRYQATAEWQRVKAGKIAVDGGWRIYSSGPGLYTRSFVENILGFKRRFGRRKRKPLLPAIHASADLQTDHAAWRRLMKPKPEM
;
A
#
# COMPACT_ATOMS: atom_id res chain seq x y z
N MET A 1 -24.78 22.17 -27.08
CA MET A 1 -24.06 23.21 -27.86
C MET A 1 -22.65 22.69 -28.05
N ALA A 2 -22.01 22.90 -29.20
CA ALA A 2 -20.61 22.49 -29.36
C ALA A 2 -19.74 23.36 -28.42
N THR A 3 -19.04 22.73 -27.48
CA THR A 3 -18.05 23.37 -26.60
C THR A 3 -16.88 23.81 -27.47
N ASP A 4 -16.63 25.11 -27.56
CA ASP A 4 -15.54 25.67 -28.35
C ASP A 4 -14.23 25.59 -27.53
N LEU A 5 -13.41 24.57 -27.81
CA LEU A 5 -12.15 24.32 -27.09
C LEU A 5 -11.02 25.11 -27.77
N THR A 6 -10.58 26.19 -27.13
CA THR A 6 -9.70 27.19 -27.77
C THR A 6 -8.20 26.97 -27.48
N ARG A 7 -7.85 26.10 -26.53
CA ARG A 7 -6.47 25.77 -26.14
C ARG A 7 -6.34 24.28 -25.83
N SER A 8 -5.23 23.66 -26.23
CA SER A 8 -4.92 22.26 -25.89
C SER A 8 -3.42 22.02 -25.76
N PHE A 9 -3.04 20.93 -25.07
CA PHE A 9 -1.67 20.41 -25.08
C PHE A 9 -1.63 18.91 -24.82
N GLN A 10 -0.50 18.29 -25.18
CA GLN A 10 -0.23 16.87 -24.97
C GLN A 10 0.60 16.67 -23.70
N MET A 11 0.31 15.60 -22.94
CA MET A 11 1.12 15.22 -21.78
C MET A 11 2.56 14.91 -22.18
N PRO A 12 3.54 15.45 -21.45
CA PRO A 12 4.95 15.20 -21.73
C PRO A 12 5.30 13.73 -21.47
N ARG A 13 6.14 13.18 -22.34
CA ARG A 13 6.88 11.95 -22.07
C ARG A 13 8.19 12.29 -21.35
N ARG A 14 8.80 11.28 -20.73
CA ARG A 14 10.03 11.45 -19.94
C ARG A 14 11.15 12.18 -20.71
N ASP A 15 11.34 11.85 -21.98
CA ASP A 15 12.35 12.42 -22.87
C ASP A 15 12.05 13.87 -23.28
N GLU A 16 10.83 14.36 -23.05
CA GLU A 16 10.38 15.70 -23.39
C GLU A 16 10.49 16.70 -22.22
N LEU A 17 10.95 16.24 -21.04
CA LEU A 17 11.11 17.08 -19.85
C LEU A 17 12.34 18.01 -19.89
N GLY A 18 13.14 17.96 -20.96
CA GLY A 18 14.35 18.77 -21.10
C GLY A 18 15.42 18.42 -20.06
N LEU A 19 15.55 17.13 -19.71
CA LEU A 19 16.49 16.66 -18.71
C LEU A 19 17.94 16.95 -19.13
N PHE A 20 18.73 17.51 -18.21
CA PHE A 20 20.18 17.59 -18.33
C PHE A 20 20.78 16.30 -17.79
N ALA A 21 21.46 15.55 -18.65
CA ALA A 21 22.08 14.28 -18.30
C ALA A 21 23.60 14.36 -18.36
N ILE A 22 24.26 13.91 -17.30
CA ILE A 22 25.70 13.69 -17.23
C ILE A 22 25.99 12.18 -17.32
N SER A 23 27.11 11.79 -17.94
CA SER A 23 27.54 10.39 -18.03
C SER A 23 29.06 10.29 -18.13
N ASN A 24 29.63 9.15 -17.71
CA ASN A 24 31.08 8.91 -17.74
C ASN A 24 31.46 7.67 -18.57
N GLY A 25 30.54 7.13 -19.36
CA GLY A 25 30.77 5.94 -20.19
C GLY A 25 30.81 4.60 -19.43
N SER A 26 30.73 4.59 -18.08
CA SER A 26 30.69 3.36 -17.28
C SER A 26 29.33 2.66 -17.27
N GLY A 27 28.33 3.24 -17.95
CA GLY A 27 26.91 2.87 -17.86
C GLY A 27 26.12 3.72 -16.86
N LEU A 28 26.81 4.45 -15.97
CA LEU A 28 26.21 5.39 -15.02
C LEU A 28 25.80 6.71 -15.71
N SER A 29 24.57 7.15 -15.45
CA SER A 29 24.06 8.46 -15.82
C SER A 29 23.33 9.12 -14.65
N ILE A 30 23.41 10.45 -14.60
CA ILE A 30 22.65 11.24 -13.64
C ILE A 30 21.91 12.32 -14.41
N SER A 31 20.61 12.43 -14.17
CA SER A 31 19.75 13.42 -14.83
C SER A 31 19.17 14.40 -13.82
N ALA A 32 19.12 15.67 -14.21
CA ALA A 32 18.44 16.74 -13.48
C ALA A 32 17.47 17.50 -14.38
N LEU A 33 16.44 18.05 -13.77
CA LEU A 33 15.48 18.92 -14.40
C LEU A 33 16.09 20.32 -14.64
N PRO A 34 15.52 21.12 -15.56
CA PRO A 34 15.99 22.49 -15.81
C PRO A 34 16.04 23.41 -14.59
N ASN A 35 15.27 23.09 -13.55
CA ASN A 35 15.25 23.82 -12.29
C ASN A 35 16.33 23.38 -11.29
N GLY A 36 17.26 22.51 -11.70
CA GLY A 36 18.33 21.97 -10.85
C GLY A 36 17.89 20.84 -9.90
N THR A 37 16.67 20.32 -10.04
CA THR A 37 16.21 19.16 -9.26
C THR A 37 16.82 17.88 -9.82
N LEU A 38 17.45 17.07 -8.97
CA LEU A 38 17.85 15.70 -9.32
C LEU A 38 16.61 14.88 -9.72
N PHE A 39 16.59 14.38 -10.96
CA PHE A 39 15.49 13.60 -11.51
C PHE A 39 15.70 12.10 -11.26
N ALA A 40 16.78 11.55 -11.81
CA ALA A 40 17.13 10.14 -11.67
C ALA A 40 18.65 9.91 -11.72
N ILE A 41 19.11 8.95 -10.93
CA ILE A 41 20.45 8.35 -10.99
C ILE A 41 20.23 6.94 -11.52
N GLU A 42 20.86 6.60 -12.65
CA GLU A 42 20.60 5.35 -13.36
C GLU A 42 21.89 4.67 -13.80
N TYR A 43 21.85 3.36 -13.88
CA TYR A 43 22.86 2.54 -14.51
C TYR A 43 22.21 1.71 -15.61
N ALA A 44 22.85 1.60 -16.78
CA ALA A 44 22.40 0.72 -17.84
C ALA A 44 23.57 0.00 -18.51
N ASP A 45 23.35 -1.28 -18.83
CA ASP A 45 24.24 -2.12 -19.62
C ASP A 45 23.43 -3.07 -20.53
N ASP A 46 24.10 -4.07 -21.11
CA ASP A 46 23.49 -5.08 -21.99
C ASP A 46 22.50 -6.02 -21.27
N LYS A 47 22.50 -6.03 -19.94
CA LYS A 47 21.62 -6.86 -19.10
C LYS A 47 20.39 -6.13 -18.56
N GLY A 48 20.30 -4.81 -18.77
CA GLY A 48 19.17 -3.98 -18.37
C GLY A 48 19.58 -2.69 -17.65
N SER A 49 18.59 -2.04 -17.04
CA SER A 49 18.76 -0.74 -16.39
C SER A 49 18.31 -0.76 -14.93
N VAL A 50 19.09 -0.14 -14.05
CA VAL A 50 18.77 0.02 -12.63
C VAL A 50 18.63 1.50 -12.32
N GLN A 51 17.51 1.90 -11.76
CA GLN A 51 17.36 3.21 -11.14
C GLN A 51 17.84 3.13 -9.68
N ILE A 52 18.80 3.97 -9.32
CA ILE A 52 19.44 3.98 -8.02
C ILE A 52 18.57 4.73 -7.00
N ASN A 53 18.08 5.92 -7.33
CA ASN A 53 17.11 6.63 -6.47
C ASN A 53 15.73 5.99 -6.55
N GLN A 54 14.95 6.13 -5.48
CA GLN A 54 13.66 5.48 -5.32
C GLN A 54 12.54 6.24 -6.04
N ILE A 55 12.49 7.56 -5.88
CA ILE A 55 11.43 8.43 -6.42
C ILE A 55 12.05 9.44 -7.38
N GLN A 56 11.43 9.59 -8.55
CA GLN A 56 11.87 10.55 -9.57
C GLN A 56 11.54 12.00 -9.15
N GLY A 57 12.43 12.93 -9.45
CA GLY A 57 12.23 14.35 -9.18
C GLY A 57 11.03 14.95 -9.95
N SER A 58 10.31 15.87 -9.32
CA SER A 58 9.21 16.61 -9.95
C SER A 58 9.69 17.98 -10.47
N PRO A 59 9.32 18.39 -11.70
CA PRO A 59 9.54 19.76 -12.19
C PRO A 59 8.91 20.82 -11.27
N LEU A 60 7.79 20.47 -10.61
CA LEU A 60 7.04 21.40 -9.79
C LEU A 60 7.48 21.42 -8.33
N ALA A 61 7.71 20.26 -7.71
CA ALA A 61 7.97 20.17 -6.26
C ALA A 61 9.44 19.88 -5.90
N GLY A 62 10.25 19.38 -6.82
CA GLY A 62 11.56 18.81 -6.50
C GLY A 62 11.52 17.29 -6.20
N GLY A 63 12.59 16.76 -5.59
CA GLY A 63 12.74 15.34 -5.24
C GLY A 63 12.98 15.10 -3.74
N VAL A 64 13.22 13.84 -3.37
CA VAL A 64 13.52 13.46 -1.97
C VAL A 64 14.96 13.81 -1.58
N GLY A 65 15.92 13.63 -2.50
CA GLY A 65 17.34 13.91 -2.26
C GLY A 65 17.64 15.38 -1.92
N ARG A 66 18.49 15.60 -0.91
CA ARG A 66 18.84 16.94 -0.38
C ARG A 66 20.27 17.01 0.11
N LEU A 67 20.85 18.20 0.04
CA LEU A 67 22.08 18.53 0.75
C LEU A 67 21.83 19.74 1.65
N TYR A 68 21.93 19.54 2.96
CA TYR A 68 21.80 20.58 3.96
C TYR A 68 23.17 21.08 4.42
N LEU A 69 23.29 22.39 4.57
CA LEU A 69 24.34 23.06 5.33
C LEU A 69 23.78 23.47 6.68
N ARG A 70 24.46 23.10 7.77
CA ARG A 70 24.13 23.59 9.10
C ARG A 70 25.25 24.50 9.58
N ILE A 71 24.88 25.71 9.94
CA ILE A 71 25.80 26.77 10.37
C ILE A 71 25.66 26.89 11.88
N GLY A 72 26.76 26.75 12.60
CA GLY A 72 26.82 26.96 14.04
C GLY A 72 27.07 28.44 14.40
N GLY A 73 27.24 28.69 15.69
CA GLY A 73 27.39 30.04 16.23
C GLY A 73 26.28 30.38 17.24
N ALA A 74 26.14 31.66 17.58
CA ALA A 74 25.16 32.11 18.57
C ALA A 74 23.70 31.89 18.14
N ALA A 75 23.44 31.87 16.83
CA ALA A 75 22.14 31.58 16.23
C ALA A 75 22.33 30.54 15.12
N PRO A 76 22.21 29.23 15.43
CA PRO A 76 22.37 28.18 14.45
C PRO A 76 21.34 28.28 13.32
N GLU A 77 21.79 28.00 12.10
CA GLU A 77 20.96 28.07 10.89
C GLU A 77 21.06 26.75 10.10
N VAL A 78 19.99 26.41 9.38
CA VAL A 78 19.94 25.26 8.46
C VAL A 78 19.50 25.75 7.09
N VAL A 79 20.33 25.51 6.08
CA VAL A 79 20.13 25.94 4.70
C VAL A 79 20.13 24.74 3.77
N GLU A 80 19.16 24.67 2.86
CA GLU A 80 19.10 23.63 1.82
C GLU A 80 19.91 24.12 0.61
N LEU A 81 21.06 23.49 0.34
CA LEU A 81 21.93 23.84 -0.78
C LEU A 81 21.49 23.18 -2.09
N VAL A 82 20.97 21.96 -1.99
CA VAL A 82 20.39 21.17 -3.08
C VAL A 82 19.08 20.56 -2.60
N GLY A 83 18.04 20.65 -3.43
CA GLY A 83 16.71 20.13 -3.12
C GLY A 83 15.58 21.12 -3.45
N PRO A 84 14.32 20.77 -3.15
CA PRO A 84 13.13 21.60 -3.39
C PRO A 84 13.25 23.09 -3.00
N ARG A 85 13.95 23.37 -1.88
CA ARG A 85 14.07 24.72 -1.31
C ARG A 85 15.38 25.43 -1.64
N ALA A 86 16.26 24.80 -2.40
CA ALA A 86 17.51 25.43 -2.81
C ALA A 86 17.22 26.66 -3.66
N ASN A 87 17.72 27.82 -3.21
CA ASN A 87 17.53 29.11 -3.88
C ASN A 87 18.90 29.67 -4.32
N GLY A 88 19.53 28.93 -5.23
CA GLY A 88 20.82 29.27 -5.83
C GLY A 88 20.78 29.15 -7.35
N SER A 89 21.91 29.41 -7.99
CA SER A 89 22.12 29.14 -9.41
C SER A 89 22.36 27.65 -9.66
N PHE A 90 22.09 27.21 -10.88
CA PHE A 90 22.31 25.85 -11.34
C PHE A 90 22.98 25.85 -12.71
N GLY A 91 23.88 24.91 -12.94
CA GLY A 91 24.56 24.70 -14.22
C GLY A 91 24.96 23.24 -14.40
N HIS A 92 25.35 22.88 -15.62
CA HIS A 92 25.82 21.54 -15.94
C HIS A 92 26.89 21.55 -17.03
N ASP A 93 27.70 20.50 -17.07
CA ASP A 93 28.53 20.15 -18.23
C ASP A 93 28.28 18.67 -18.62
N ALA A 94 29.24 18.01 -19.27
CA ALA A 94 29.09 16.61 -19.70
C ALA A 94 29.19 15.59 -18.55
N THR A 95 29.86 15.94 -17.44
CA THR A 95 30.20 15.01 -16.35
C THR A 95 29.81 15.52 -14.97
N SER A 96 29.30 16.74 -14.87
CA SER A 96 29.04 17.42 -13.59
C SER A 96 27.77 18.28 -13.61
N LEU A 97 27.06 18.29 -12.49
CA LEU A 97 26.01 19.27 -12.16
C LEU A 97 26.52 20.21 -11.05
N CYS A 98 26.18 21.50 -11.11
CA CYS A 98 26.65 22.50 -10.14
C CYS A 98 25.50 23.32 -9.59
N TRP A 99 25.52 23.56 -8.27
CA TRP A 99 24.66 24.50 -7.56
C TRP A 99 25.52 25.50 -6.79
N SER A 100 25.31 26.80 -6.99
CA SER A 100 26.03 27.82 -6.24
C SER A 100 25.10 28.91 -5.72
N GLY A 101 25.56 29.64 -4.70
CA GLY A 101 24.76 30.73 -4.16
C GLY A 101 25.37 31.37 -2.93
N LYS A 102 24.57 32.22 -2.30
CA LYS A 102 24.91 32.90 -1.04
C LYS A 102 23.72 32.83 -0.09
N THR A 103 24.01 32.56 1.18
CA THR A 103 23.04 32.57 2.27
C THR A 103 23.65 33.32 3.45
N GLY A 104 23.06 34.45 3.83
CA GLY A 104 23.66 35.36 4.80
C GLY A 104 25.12 35.71 4.43
N ASP A 105 26.04 35.40 5.34
CA ASP A 105 27.48 35.63 5.17
C ASP A 105 28.24 34.41 4.62
N ILE A 106 27.54 33.39 4.11
CA ILE A 106 28.14 32.19 3.53
C ILE A 106 27.95 32.19 2.00
N GLY A 107 29.05 31.99 1.27
CA GLY A 107 29.03 31.59 -0.14
C GLY A 107 29.23 30.08 -0.25
N TYR A 108 28.51 29.43 -1.15
CA TYR A 108 28.63 27.99 -1.39
C TYR A 108 28.70 27.67 -2.89
N ASN A 109 29.37 26.55 -3.19
CA ASN A 109 29.38 25.89 -4.49
C ASN A 109 29.35 24.37 -4.24
N VAL A 110 28.37 23.68 -4.79
CA VAL A 110 28.16 22.24 -4.66
C VAL A 110 28.22 21.63 -6.05
N ARG A 111 29.09 20.64 -6.26
CA ARG A 111 29.23 19.94 -7.53
C ARG A 111 28.95 18.45 -7.35
N LEU A 112 28.02 17.93 -8.15
CA LEU A 112 27.78 16.50 -8.31
C LEU A 112 28.56 16.03 -9.53
N GLU A 113 29.62 15.27 -9.33
CA GLU A 113 30.57 14.87 -10.37
C GLU A 113 30.65 13.36 -10.51
N LEU A 114 30.64 12.86 -11.74
CA LEU A 114 30.92 11.46 -12.02
C LEU A 114 32.42 11.18 -11.92
N HIS A 115 32.78 10.00 -11.41
CA HIS A 115 34.15 9.51 -11.51
C HIS A 115 34.55 9.36 -12.99
N PRO A 116 35.80 9.65 -13.41
CA PRO A 116 36.17 9.59 -14.83
C PRO A 116 36.00 8.22 -15.50
N SER A 117 36.14 7.13 -14.75
CA SER A 117 36.11 5.75 -15.30
C SER A 117 35.23 4.76 -14.54
N GLU A 118 34.86 5.07 -13.30
CA GLU A 118 34.23 4.10 -12.40
C GLU A 118 32.73 4.38 -12.29
N THR A 119 31.95 3.38 -11.88
CA THR A 119 30.53 3.54 -11.54
C THR A 119 30.37 4.23 -10.17
N ALA A 120 30.91 5.43 -10.06
CA ALA A 120 30.96 6.21 -8.83
C ALA A 120 30.71 7.71 -9.10
N TRP A 121 30.25 8.41 -8.08
CA TRP A 121 30.06 9.86 -8.13
C TRP A 121 30.33 10.53 -6.78
N PHE A 122 30.55 11.85 -6.81
CA PHE A 122 30.89 12.66 -5.66
C PHE A 122 29.99 13.89 -5.54
N TRP A 123 29.58 14.21 -4.32
CA TRP A 123 29.03 15.52 -3.98
C TRP A 123 30.11 16.34 -3.28
N ARG A 124 30.74 17.27 -4.02
CA ARG A 124 31.79 18.16 -3.50
C ARG A 124 31.19 19.51 -3.14
N ALA A 125 31.18 19.86 -1.86
CA ALA A 125 30.65 21.14 -1.39
C ALA A 125 31.76 22.04 -0.87
N SER A 126 31.96 23.19 -1.50
CA SER A 126 32.86 24.26 -1.08
C SER A 126 32.08 25.36 -0.37
N ILE A 127 32.44 25.65 0.88
CA ILE A 127 31.78 26.62 1.74
C ILE A 127 32.77 27.71 2.13
N ARG A 128 32.42 28.97 1.92
CA ARG A 128 33.24 30.15 2.24
C ARG A 128 32.50 31.10 3.16
N HIS A 129 33.16 31.56 4.21
CA HIS A 129 32.68 32.68 4.99
C HIS A 129 33.09 33.99 4.30
N LEU A 130 32.12 34.84 3.99
CA LEU A 130 32.31 36.07 3.21
C LEU A 130 32.81 37.25 4.07
N LYS A 131 32.94 37.04 5.38
CA LYS A 131 33.53 37.99 6.34
C LYS A 131 34.78 37.42 6.99
N ASP A 132 35.52 38.27 7.68
CA ASP A 132 36.68 37.86 8.48
C ASP A 132 36.24 36.94 9.64
N GLY A 133 37.06 35.92 9.92
CA GLY A 133 36.81 34.93 10.96
C GLY A 133 36.36 33.58 10.42
N THR A 134 36.06 32.66 11.34
CA THR A 134 35.63 31.29 11.02
C THR A 134 34.27 30.98 11.61
N LEU A 135 33.47 30.20 10.87
CA LEU A 135 32.19 29.67 11.36
C LEU A 135 32.23 28.14 11.35
N PRO A 136 31.80 27.49 12.45
CA PRO A 136 31.66 26.05 12.46
C PRO A 136 30.46 25.65 11.60
N VAL A 137 30.66 24.68 10.72
CA VAL A 137 29.63 24.16 9.83
C VAL A 137 29.71 22.65 9.73
N ASP A 138 28.62 22.00 9.35
CA ASP A 138 28.65 20.63 8.82
C ASP A 138 27.60 20.46 7.70
N LEU A 139 27.67 19.33 7.01
CA LEU A 139 26.77 18.99 5.93
C LEU A 139 26.00 17.71 6.25
N VAL A 140 24.76 17.64 5.76
CA VAL A 140 23.96 16.41 5.77
C VAL A 140 23.45 16.12 4.36
N LEU A 141 23.95 15.04 3.77
CA LEU A 141 23.44 14.50 2.50
C LEU A 141 22.31 13.51 2.80
N ILE A 142 21.19 13.65 2.10
CA ILE A 142 20.04 12.75 2.14
C ILE A 142 19.81 12.24 0.72
N GLN A 143 19.75 10.92 0.54
CA GLN A 143 19.54 10.29 -0.76
C GLN A 143 18.55 9.13 -0.58
N ASP A 144 17.41 9.19 -1.24
CA ASP A 144 16.52 8.03 -1.37
C ASP A 144 17.15 6.97 -2.28
N VAL A 145 16.92 5.69 -1.96
CA VAL A 145 17.57 4.55 -2.61
C VAL A 145 16.53 3.46 -2.92
N GLY A 146 16.39 3.12 -4.20
CA GLY A 146 15.50 2.06 -4.69
C GLY A 146 16.25 0.82 -5.20
N LEU A 147 17.32 1.03 -5.98
CA LEU A 147 18.17 -0.03 -6.55
C LEU A 147 17.39 -1.07 -7.37
N GLY A 148 16.53 -0.62 -8.28
CA GLY A 148 15.70 -1.53 -9.06
C GLY A 148 15.28 -1.01 -10.41
N ASP A 149 14.66 -1.89 -11.20
CA ASP A 149 14.10 -1.52 -12.49
C ASP A 149 13.00 -0.47 -12.28
N ARG A 150 12.88 0.51 -13.18
CA ARG A 150 11.90 1.62 -13.04
C ARG A 150 10.47 1.11 -12.83
N GLY A 151 10.06 0.08 -13.58
CA GLY A 151 8.74 -0.54 -13.42
C GLY A 151 8.53 -1.16 -12.05
N PHE A 152 9.55 -1.84 -11.50
CA PHE A 152 9.51 -2.42 -10.15
C PHE A 152 9.38 -1.35 -9.06
N LEU A 153 10.19 -0.29 -9.12
CA LEU A 153 10.14 0.80 -8.15
C LEU A 153 8.81 1.55 -8.19
N MET A 154 8.35 1.91 -9.39
CA MET A 154 7.15 2.73 -9.55
C MET A 154 5.84 1.96 -9.27
N ASN A 155 5.90 0.63 -9.17
CA ASN A 155 4.77 -0.18 -8.72
C ASN A 155 4.53 -0.01 -7.21
N SER A 156 5.57 -0.03 -6.38
CA SER A 156 5.47 0.28 -4.95
C SER A 156 6.85 0.58 -4.38
N GLU A 157 7.14 1.86 -4.12
CA GLU A 157 8.39 2.27 -3.51
C GLU A 157 8.54 1.67 -2.11
N ALA A 158 7.46 1.65 -1.33
CA ALA A 158 7.43 1.04 0.00
C ALA A 158 7.80 -0.45 -0.05
N TYR A 159 7.26 -1.21 -1.02
CA TYR A 159 7.62 -2.61 -1.20
C TYR A 159 9.10 -2.78 -1.56
N ALA A 160 9.61 -1.99 -2.50
CA ALA A 160 11.02 -2.06 -2.89
C ALA A 160 11.97 -1.83 -1.71
N SER A 161 11.64 -0.87 -0.83
CA SER A 161 12.39 -0.58 0.40
C SER A 161 12.44 -1.75 1.38
N GLN A 162 11.40 -2.57 1.47
CA GLN A 162 11.35 -3.73 2.39
C GLN A 162 12.42 -4.81 2.10
N TYR A 163 13.09 -4.70 0.95
CA TYR A 163 14.11 -5.62 0.46
C TYR A 163 15.45 -4.93 0.18
N VAL A 164 15.60 -3.63 0.50
CA VAL A 164 16.91 -2.98 0.54
C VAL A 164 17.55 -3.30 1.88
N ASP A 165 18.64 -4.07 1.89
CA ASP A 165 19.42 -4.33 3.10
C ASP A 165 20.44 -3.21 3.34
N HIS A 166 20.40 -2.61 4.54
CA HIS A 166 21.40 -1.66 5.01
C HIS A 166 22.46 -2.38 5.86
N HIS A 167 23.72 -2.37 5.42
CA HIS A 167 24.88 -2.73 6.22
C HIS A 167 25.71 -1.49 6.53
N ILE A 168 26.11 -1.35 7.80
CA ILE A 168 26.86 -0.20 8.28
C ILE A 168 28.25 -0.67 8.70
N ALA A 169 29.27 -0.04 8.13
CA ALA A 169 30.66 -0.33 8.46
C ALA A 169 31.39 0.96 8.85
N ASP A 170 32.41 0.83 9.70
CA ASP A 170 33.25 1.94 10.13
C ASP A 170 34.58 1.88 9.40
N HIS A 171 34.81 2.86 8.52
CA HIS A 171 36.08 3.04 7.84
C HIS A 171 36.99 3.98 8.64
N GLU A 172 38.29 3.68 8.74
CA GLU A 172 39.24 4.46 9.55
C GLU A 172 39.28 5.94 9.15
N THR A 173 39.37 6.23 7.85
CA THR A 173 39.32 7.60 7.29
C THR A 173 37.89 8.15 7.17
N PHE A 174 37.01 7.43 6.48
CA PHE A 174 35.68 7.94 6.08
C PHE A 174 34.62 7.90 7.17
N GLY A 175 34.92 7.33 8.35
CA GLY A 175 33.93 7.16 9.42
C GLY A 175 32.82 6.18 9.00
N HIS A 176 31.58 6.49 9.33
CA HIS A 176 30.44 5.65 8.98
C HIS A 176 30.24 5.56 7.46
N VAL A 177 30.13 4.33 6.95
CA VAL A 177 29.83 4.00 5.56
C VAL A 177 28.54 3.19 5.51
N VAL A 178 27.60 3.58 4.64
CA VAL A 178 26.31 2.93 4.46
C VAL A 178 26.31 2.12 3.16
N MET A 179 26.16 0.81 3.27
CA MET A 179 26.03 -0.11 2.14
C MET A 179 24.58 -0.55 2.00
N ASN A 180 24.04 -0.50 0.79
CA ASN A 180 22.67 -0.82 0.45
C ASN A 180 22.66 -1.91 -0.61
N ARG A 181 21.94 -3.00 -0.38
CA ARG A 181 21.80 -4.11 -1.34
C ARG A 181 20.33 -4.36 -1.63
N GLN A 182 19.91 -4.35 -2.89
CA GLN A 182 18.57 -4.82 -3.23
C GLN A 182 18.56 -6.36 -3.25
N ASN A 183 17.81 -6.95 -2.32
CA ASN A 183 17.77 -8.41 -2.14
C ASN A 183 16.90 -9.13 -3.16
N LEU A 184 15.91 -8.44 -3.74
CA LEU A 184 15.14 -9.00 -4.86
C LEU A 184 15.92 -8.86 -6.15
N LYS A 185 16.01 -9.96 -6.90
CA LYS A 185 16.68 -9.96 -8.20
C LYS A 185 16.01 -8.98 -9.16
N GLN A 186 16.81 -8.12 -9.79
CA GLN A 186 16.42 -7.17 -10.83
C GLN A 186 16.79 -7.72 -12.21
N SER A 187 16.57 -6.93 -13.27
CA SER A 187 16.91 -7.30 -14.64
C SER A 187 18.32 -7.92 -14.78
N GLY A 188 18.39 -9.03 -15.51
CA GLY A 188 19.59 -9.86 -15.63
C GLY A 188 19.85 -10.80 -14.45
N ALA A 189 18.87 -11.00 -13.55
CA ALA A 189 18.96 -11.82 -12.34
C ALA A 189 20.04 -11.33 -11.34
N ARG A 190 20.23 -10.01 -11.28
CA ARG A 190 21.27 -9.34 -10.48
C ARG A 190 20.73 -8.78 -9.18
N ASN A 191 21.61 -8.57 -8.20
CA ASN A 191 21.32 -7.87 -6.95
C ASN A 191 22.09 -6.54 -6.91
N PRO A 192 21.50 -5.41 -7.34
CA PRO A 192 22.21 -4.13 -7.34
C PRO A 192 22.62 -3.67 -5.95
N TRP A 193 23.75 -2.98 -5.88
CA TRP A 193 24.40 -2.59 -4.63
C TRP A 193 24.99 -1.20 -4.71
N LEU A 194 24.94 -0.48 -3.58
CA LEU A 194 25.40 0.90 -3.47
C LEU A 194 26.07 1.12 -2.13
N VAL A 195 27.27 1.70 -2.13
CA VAL A 195 27.94 2.17 -0.90
C VAL A 195 28.07 3.68 -0.93
N GLN A 196 27.81 4.33 0.21
CA GLN A 196 27.85 5.79 0.36
C GLN A 196 28.62 6.18 1.62
N GLY A 197 29.36 7.28 1.56
CA GLY A 197 30.16 7.79 2.68
C GLY A 197 30.60 9.24 2.49
N CYS A 198 31.49 9.71 3.36
CA CYS A 198 32.13 11.03 3.26
C CYS A 198 33.65 10.89 3.31
N LEU A 199 34.35 11.41 2.29
CA LEU A 199 35.81 11.34 2.20
C LEU A 199 36.48 12.07 3.37
N ASP A 200 35.87 13.16 3.83
CA ASP A 200 36.34 13.97 4.97
C ASP A 200 35.90 13.39 6.34
N GLY A 201 35.18 12.26 6.32
CA GLY A 201 34.69 11.56 7.48
C GLY A 201 33.22 11.87 7.80
N ALA A 202 32.42 10.81 7.94
CA ALA A 202 31.05 10.88 8.42
C ALA A 202 31.01 10.75 9.96
N ALA A 203 30.27 11.66 10.61
CA ALA A 203 30.09 11.69 12.06
C ALA A 203 28.84 10.94 12.54
N ALA A 204 27.79 10.86 11.71
CA ALA A 204 26.55 10.16 12.03
C ALA A 204 25.78 9.76 10.77
N TYR A 205 24.84 8.83 10.91
CA TYR A 205 23.99 8.37 9.80
C TYR A 205 22.54 8.10 10.20
N ALA A 206 21.67 8.00 9.21
CA ALA A 206 20.33 7.38 9.25
C ALA A 206 20.14 6.56 7.97
N THR A 207 19.22 5.59 7.98
CA THR A 207 18.99 4.71 6.82
C THR A 207 17.57 4.77 6.25
N ASP A 208 16.62 5.32 7.00
CA ASP A 208 15.22 5.45 6.55
C ASP A 208 14.63 6.82 6.87
N ALA A 209 13.76 7.32 5.99
CA ALA A 209 13.14 8.63 6.12
C ALA A 209 12.33 8.79 7.42
N ILE A 210 11.79 7.71 7.99
CA ILE A 210 11.04 7.79 9.26
C ILE A 210 11.89 8.38 10.40
N GLN A 211 13.19 8.08 10.39
CA GLN A 211 14.14 8.59 11.39
C GLN A 211 14.34 10.11 11.30
N LEU A 212 14.11 10.67 10.11
CA LEU A 212 14.26 12.09 9.82
C LEU A 212 12.94 12.84 10.03
N VAL A 213 11.81 12.27 9.57
CA VAL A 213 10.51 12.95 9.66
C VAL A 213 9.89 12.92 11.07
N GLN A 214 10.30 11.97 11.91
CA GLN A 214 9.89 11.88 13.32
C GLN A 214 10.97 12.36 14.29
N ALA A 215 12.07 12.95 13.80
CA ALA A 215 13.14 13.47 14.65
C ALA A 215 12.62 14.59 15.56
N SER A 216 12.94 14.51 16.86
CA SER A 216 12.44 15.46 17.87
C SER A 216 13.05 16.86 17.77
N ASP A 217 14.23 16.95 17.17
CA ASP A 217 15.03 18.17 16.98
C ASP A 217 14.84 18.80 15.60
N ARG A 218 13.92 18.26 14.79
CA ARG A 218 13.60 18.72 13.45
C ARG A 218 13.08 20.17 13.44
N LEU A 219 13.57 20.99 12.51
CA LEU A 219 13.11 22.37 12.34
C LEU A 219 11.98 22.46 11.30
N ASP A 220 10.75 22.64 11.80
CA ASP A 220 9.53 22.67 10.98
C ASP A 220 9.41 21.40 10.09
N ASP A 221 9.48 21.56 8.78
CA ASP A 221 9.39 20.52 7.76
C ASP A 221 10.73 20.24 7.06
N ARG A 222 11.84 20.78 7.56
CA ARG A 222 13.21 20.38 7.15
C ARG A 222 13.51 18.99 7.70
N LEU A 223 14.35 18.18 7.07
CA LEU A 223 14.62 16.81 7.52
C LEU A 223 15.73 16.69 8.58
N VAL A 224 16.33 17.82 9.00
CA VAL A 224 17.46 17.85 9.93
C VAL A 224 17.25 18.91 11.02
N GLY A 225 17.86 18.68 12.19
CA GLY A 225 17.94 19.65 13.28
C GLY A 225 19.06 20.68 13.08
N PRO A 226 19.20 21.67 14.00
CA PRO A 226 20.24 22.69 13.93
C PRO A 226 21.65 22.12 14.09
N PHE A 227 22.69 22.91 13.77
CA PHE A 227 24.08 22.53 14.01
C PHE A 227 24.31 22.05 15.45
N GLY A 228 25.13 21.01 15.62
CA GLY A 228 25.39 20.37 16.91
C GLY A 228 24.43 19.23 17.27
N THR A 229 23.38 19.01 16.48
CA THR A 229 22.56 17.79 16.56
C THR A 229 23.16 16.67 15.72
N SER A 230 23.06 15.42 16.19
CA SER A 230 23.55 14.24 15.47
C SER A 230 22.39 13.47 14.85
N LEU A 231 22.59 12.95 13.63
CA LEU A 231 21.72 11.89 13.14
C LEU A 231 21.74 10.68 14.11
N PRO A 232 20.71 9.81 14.10
CA PRO A 232 20.56 8.78 15.13
C PRO A 232 21.67 7.73 15.21
N SER A 233 22.45 7.53 14.15
CA SER A 233 23.47 6.48 14.00
C SER A 233 22.95 5.09 14.34
N LYS A 234 21.74 4.80 13.86
CA LYS A 234 21.08 3.50 14.01
C LYS A 234 20.54 3.06 12.66
N ARG A 235 20.83 1.82 12.29
CA ARG A 235 20.15 1.14 11.21
C ARG A 235 18.65 1.05 11.52
N ARG A 236 17.84 1.37 10.52
CA ARG A 236 16.39 1.18 10.48
C ARG A 236 16.02 0.63 9.12
N GLN A 237 15.52 -0.60 9.10
CA GLN A 237 14.90 -1.24 7.94
C GLN A 237 13.41 -0.90 8.00
N GLN A 238 12.90 -0.11 7.04
CA GLN A 238 11.50 0.26 6.96
C GLN A 238 11.08 0.39 5.48
N GLU A 239 10.30 1.41 5.12
CA GLU A 239 9.56 1.47 3.85
C GLU A 239 9.88 2.74 3.05
N THR A 240 10.91 3.49 3.44
CA THR A 240 11.40 4.64 2.68
C THR A 240 12.91 4.71 2.86
N ALA A 241 13.60 3.75 2.23
CA ALA A 241 15.05 3.61 2.23
C ALA A 241 15.70 4.93 1.79
N CYS A 242 16.29 5.62 2.76
CA CYS A 242 16.79 6.97 2.59
C CYS A 242 18.03 7.18 3.45
N PRO A 243 19.17 6.62 3.04
CA PRO A 243 20.46 6.92 3.65
C PRO A 243 20.69 8.43 3.79
N ALA A 244 21.00 8.84 5.03
CA ALA A 244 21.42 10.17 5.37
C ALA A 244 22.80 10.12 6.04
N ILE A 245 23.73 10.95 5.57
CA ILE A 245 25.12 10.96 6.03
C ILE A 245 25.46 12.38 6.50
N GLN A 246 25.86 12.51 7.75
CA GLN A 246 26.33 13.76 8.35
C GLN A 246 27.86 13.80 8.31
N SER A 247 28.45 14.85 7.73
CA SER A 247 29.89 15.06 7.73
C SER A 247 30.41 15.37 9.15
N LYS A 248 31.70 15.17 9.39
CA LYS A 248 32.37 15.79 10.55
C LYS A 248 32.24 17.31 10.46
N PRO A 249 32.11 18.02 11.61
CA PRO A 249 32.14 19.47 11.62
C PRO A 249 33.49 20.02 11.13
N PHE A 250 33.43 21.11 10.37
CA PHE A 250 34.61 21.82 9.87
C PHE A 250 34.42 23.34 9.99
N SER A 251 35.49 24.10 9.76
CA SER A 251 35.47 25.56 9.91
C SER A 251 35.47 26.25 8.55
N ALA A 252 34.38 26.93 8.20
CA ALA A 252 34.32 27.78 7.01
C ALA A 252 35.05 29.09 7.27
N SER A 253 36.03 29.43 6.42
CA SER A 253 36.79 30.68 6.43
C SER A 253 36.71 31.39 5.07
N ALA A 254 37.33 32.55 4.94
CA ALA A 254 37.45 33.25 3.64
C ALA A 254 38.23 32.42 2.59
N ASN A 255 39.15 31.55 3.01
CA ASN A 255 39.90 30.64 2.13
C ASN A 255 39.04 29.45 1.64
N GLY A 256 37.85 29.28 2.21
CA GLY A 256 36.96 28.16 1.97
C GLY A 256 37.32 26.90 2.75
N ALA A 257 36.35 26.00 2.81
CA ALA A 257 36.51 24.64 3.29
C ALA A 257 35.63 23.72 2.45
N THR A 258 36.05 22.47 2.29
CA THR A 258 35.37 21.49 1.46
C THR A 258 34.92 20.29 2.27
N ALA A 259 33.78 19.72 1.91
CA ALA A 259 33.38 18.39 2.32
C ALA A 259 32.83 17.62 1.11
N THR A 260 33.23 16.37 1.00
CA THR A 260 32.96 15.51 -0.15
C THR A 260 32.25 14.24 0.28
N PHE A 261 31.03 14.03 -0.19
CA PHE A 261 30.37 12.74 -0.11
C PHE A 261 30.66 11.94 -1.37
N PHE A 262 30.67 10.61 -1.25
CA PHE A 262 30.86 9.71 -2.39
C PHE A 262 29.77 8.65 -2.42
N ALA A 263 29.61 8.06 -3.59
CA ALA A 263 28.85 6.84 -3.77
C ALA A 263 29.51 5.95 -4.83
N VAL A 264 29.52 4.63 -4.60
CA VAL A 264 30.00 3.62 -5.55
C VAL A 264 28.92 2.58 -5.77
N PHE A 265 28.61 2.31 -7.02
CA PHE A 265 27.58 1.38 -7.44
C PHE A 265 28.18 0.07 -7.97
N ALA A 266 27.46 -1.02 -7.80
CA ALA A 266 27.71 -2.26 -8.51
C ALA A 266 26.37 -2.82 -9.00
N ALA A 267 26.32 -3.16 -10.29
CA ALA A 267 25.10 -3.69 -10.89
C ALA A 267 24.71 -5.07 -10.36
N ASP A 268 25.69 -5.82 -9.83
CA ASP A 268 25.48 -7.10 -9.19
C ASP A 268 26.41 -7.30 -7.98
N HIS A 269 25.82 -7.69 -6.86
CA HIS A 269 26.50 -8.08 -5.63
C HIS A 269 25.76 -9.28 -5.01
N PRO A 270 26.01 -10.51 -5.51
CA PRO A 270 25.22 -11.67 -5.13
C PRO A 270 25.35 -12.04 -3.65
N GLU A 271 26.49 -11.78 -3.03
CA GLU A 271 26.73 -12.01 -1.59
C GLU A 271 26.08 -10.93 -0.72
N SER A 272 25.87 -11.23 0.57
CA SER A 272 25.49 -10.21 1.56
C SER A 272 26.59 -9.16 1.74
N SER A 273 26.20 -7.91 2.01
CA SER A 273 27.15 -6.85 2.37
C SER A 273 27.94 -7.22 3.64
N SER A 274 29.23 -6.84 3.68
CA SER A 274 30.10 -7.05 4.85
C SER A 274 31.22 -6.02 4.88
N ASP A 275 31.92 -5.94 6.01
CA ASP A 275 33.05 -5.01 6.20
C ASP A 275 34.20 -5.27 5.20
N ALA A 276 34.29 -6.48 4.63
CA ALA A 276 35.27 -6.78 3.58
C ALA A 276 35.09 -5.90 2.32
N ALA A 277 33.88 -5.37 2.10
CA ALA A 277 33.59 -4.46 0.99
C ALA A 277 34.22 -3.06 1.17
N LEU A 278 34.74 -2.71 2.35
CA LEU A 278 35.45 -1.45 2.57
C LEU A 278 36.72 -1.33 1.70
N SER A 279 37.36 -2.45 1.37
CA SER A 279 38.55 -2.45 0.49
C SER A 279 38.27 -1.91 -0.92
N ARG A 280 37.00 -1.89 -1.35
CA ARG A 280 36.57 -1.27 -2.61
C ARG A 280 36.67 0.27 -2.59
N LEU A 281 36.92 0.86 -1.42
CA LEU A 281 36.95 2.30 -1.22
C LEU A 281 38.38 2.88 -1.15
N ASP A 282 39.40 2.02 -1.02
CA ASP A 282 40.79 2.43 -0.77
C ASP A 282 41.35 3.36 -1.86
N GLU A 283 40.88 3.21 -3.10
CA GLU A 283 41.35 3.99 -4.27
C GLU A 283 40.51 5.25 -4.55
N LEU A 284 39.38 5.48 -3.86
CA LEU A 284 38.48 6.62 -4.13
C LEU A 284 39.10 7.99 -3.82
N ALA A 285 40.04 8.04 -2.87
CA ALA A 285 40.62 9.29 -2.38
C ALA A 285 41.61 9.95 -3.38
N ALA A 286 42.01 9.26 -4.45
CA ALA A 286 43.02 9.73 -5.40
C ALA A 286 42.47 10.54 -6.60
N ALA A 287 41.15 10.68 -6.72
CA ALA A 287 40.53 11.38 -7.85
C ALA A 287 40.54 12.92 -7.64
N ASP A 288 41.68 13.55 -7.93
CA ASP A 288 41.74 15.01 -8.10
C ASP A 288 40.94 15.45 -9.34
N SER A 289 40.04 16.41 -9.17
CA SER A 289 39.22 16.96 -10.25
C SER A 289 39.72 18.38 -10.54
N ALA A 290 40.38 18.56 -11.68
CA ALA A 290 40.64 19.88 -12.26
C ALA A 290 39.37 20.35 -12.95
N ALA A 291 38.40 20.80 -12.16
CA ALA A 291 37.11 21.25 -12.62
C ALA A 291 37.21 22.58 -13.38
N ALA A 292 36.74 22.61 -14.63
CA ALA A 292 36.48 23.87 -15.32
C ALA A 292 35.28 24.58 -14.68
N ASP A 293 35.27 25.91 -14.76
CA ASP A 293 34.11 26.70 -14.35
C ASP A 293 32.90 26.34 -15.21
N ILE A 294 31.78 26.03 -14.56
CA ILE A 294 30.50 25.76 -15.22
C ILE A 294 29.72 27.08 -15.28
N GLU A 295 29.15 27.38 -16.44
CA GLU A 295 28.20 28.49 -16.55
C GLU A 295 26.90 28.13 -15.82
N GLU A 296 26.53 28.96 -14.84
CA GLU A 296 25.35 28.74 -14.01
C GLU A 296 24.33 29.86 -14.23
N ALA A 297 23.06 29.48 -14.23
CA ALA A 297 21.94 30.42 -14.30
C ALA A 297 21.00 30.23 -13.10
N ALA A 298 20.32 31.29 -12.69
CA ALA A 298 19.26 31.17 -11.69
C ALA A 298 18.08 30.39 -12.32
N PRO A 299 17.75 29.18 -11.82
CA PRO A 299 16.61 28.42 -12.30
C PRO A 299 15.31 29.16 -11.96
N VAL A 300 14.31 29.04 -12.84
CA VAL A 300 12.96 29.53 -12.53
C VAL A 300 12.32 28.55 -11.55
N ARG A 301 11.89 29.08 -10.39
CA ARG A 301 11.25 28.32 -9.32
C ARG A 301 9.74 28.33 -9.48
N SER A 302 9.11 27.23 -9.10
CA SER A 302 7.64 27.16 -9.06
C SER A 302 7.10 27.84 -7.80
N LEU A 303 5.83 28.25 -7.86
CA LEU A 303 5.10 28.74 -6.69
C LEU A 303 5.06 27.69 -5.57
N LEU A 304 5.07 26.39 -5.90
CA LEU A 304 5.04 25.31 -4.93
C LEU A 304 6.37 25.14 -4.19
N GLN A 305 7.50 25.39 -4.85
CA GLN A 305 8.82 25.34 -4.20
C GLN A 305 9.01 26.48 -3.19
N ASP A 306 8.37 27.62 -3.43
CA ASP A 306 8.42 28.80 -2.55
C ASP A 306 7.30 28.82 -1.51
N ALA A 307 6.21 28.08 -1.74
CA ALA A 307 5.10 28.01 -0.81
C ALA A 307 5.48 27.30 0.50
N ALA A 308 5.26 28.00 1.62
CA ALA A 308 5.28 27.37 2.93
C ALA A 308 4.06 26.44 3.10
N LEU A 309 4.15 25.49 4.03
CA LEU A 309 2.97 24.74 4.46
C LEU A 309 2.05 25.67 5.27
N LEU A 310 0.75 25.65 4.98
CA LEU A 310 -0.25 26.37 5.76
C LEU A 310 -0.37 25.75 7.15
N LYS A 311 -0.01 26.52 8.19
CA LYS A 311 0.00 26.08 9.58
C LYS A 311 -1.40 26.23 10.20
N ALA A 312 -2.19 25.15 10.19
CA ALA A 312 -3.50 25.13 10.86
C ALA A 312 -3.38 25.06 12.38
N GLU A 313 -4.26 25.74 13.12
CA GLU A 313 -4.35 25.70 14.58
C GLU A 313 -4.95 24.37 15.06
N ALA A 314 -4.63 23.94 16.29
CA ALA A 314 -5.35 22.83 16.91
C ALA A 314 -6.77 23.29 17.28
N LEU A 315 -7.77 22.42 17.12
CA LEU A 315 -9.09 22.70 17.65
C LEU A 315 -9.07 22.59 19.17
N ASP A 316 -9.52 23.65 19.86
CA ASP A 316 -9.71 23.60 21.31
C ASP A 316 -10.96 22.79 21.70
N LYS A 317 -11.11 22.52 23.01
CA LYS A 317 -12.25 21.74 23.53
C LYS A 317 -13.61 22.36 23.17
N LYS A 318 -13.71 23.68 23.09
CA LYS A 318 -14.95 24.40 22.79
C LYS A 318 -15.30 24.28 21.30
N ALA A 319 -14.31 24.44 20.42
CA ALA A 319 -14.45 24.24 18.99
C ALA A 319 -14.86 22.80 18.67
N ILE A 320 -14.20 21.81 19.29
CA ILE A 320 -14.56 20.39 19.15
C ILE A 320 -15.99 20.15 19.64
N GLY A 321 -16.38 20.67 20.82
CA GLY A 321 -17.73 20.51 21.34
C GLY A 321 -18.82 21.18 20.50
N LYS A 322 -18.48 22.27 19.78
CA LYS A 322 -19.40 22.94 18.84
C LYS A 322 -19.56 22.14 17.54
N LEU A 323 -18.46 21.65 16.97
CA LEU A 323 -18.47 20.89 15.72
C LEU A 323 -19.04 19.48 15.91
N TYR A 324 -18.72 18.84 17.03
CA TYR A 324 -19.03 17.45 17.32
C TYR A 324 -19.59 17.34 18.75
N PRO A 325 -20.85 17.74 18.99
CA PRO A 325 -21.45 17.70 20.32
C PRO A 325 -21.57 16.27 20.85
N GLU A 326 -21.87 15.31 19.97
CA GLU A 326 -21.97 13.88 20.27
C GLU A 326 -20.79 13.14 19.67
N ARG A 327 -20.02 12.45 20.51
CA ARG A 327 -18.83 11.69 20.12
C ARG A 327 -18.85 10.35 20.82
N SER A 328 -18.37 9.32 20.14
CA SER A 328 -18.21 7.97 20.69
C SER A 328 -16.78 7.47 20.50
N LEU A 329 -16.40 6.50 21.33
CA LEU A 329 -15.12 5.78 21.24
C LEU A 329 -13.91 6.74 21.17
N GLU A 330 -13.90 7.79 22.00
CA GLU A 330 -12.81 8.78 22.04
C GLU A 330 -11.45 8.11 22.34
N GLU A 331 -10.44 8.39 21.51
CA GLU A 331 -9.05 8.01 21.75
C GLU A 331 -8.30 9.18 22.40
N ARG A 332 -7.70 8.92 23.56
CA ARG A 332 -6.93 9.92 24.30
C ARG A 332 -5.57 9.36 24.69
N VAL A 333 -4.54 10.19 24.56
CA VAL A 333 -3.19 9.94 25.10
C VAL A 333 -2.84 11.13 26.00
N ASP A 334 -2.42 10.85 27.23
CA ASP A 334 -2.11 11.88 28.24
C ASP A 334 -3.22 12.94 28.41
N GLY A 335 -4.48 12.50 28.34
CA GLY A 335 -5.68 13.35 28.44
C GLY A 335 -6.02 14.16 27.17
N LYS A 336 -5.14 14.18 26.18
CA LYS A 336 -5.33 14.85 24.89
C LYS A 336 -6.18 14.00 23.95
N LEU A 337 -7.26 14.57 23.40
CA LEU A 337 -8.11 13.90 22.41
C LEU A 337 -7.38 13.82 21.07
N LEU A 338 -7.36 12.63 20.47
CA LEU A 338 -6.66 12.35 19.22
C LEU A 338 -7.62 11.98 18.08
N SER A 339 -8.62 11.15 18.36
CA SER A 339 -9.67 10.80 17.41
C SER A 339 -10.96 10.35 18.09
N PHE A 340 -12.05 10.31 17.35
CA PHE A 340 -13.34 9.82 17.81
C PHE A 340 -14.24 9.50 16.62
N PHE A 341 -15.38 8.87 16.90
CA PHE A 341 -16.42 8.60 15.93
C PHE A 341 -17.65 9.46 16.18
N VAL A 342 -18.40 9.76 15.11
CA VAL A 342 -19.68 10.47 15.16
C VAL A 342 -20.74 9.71 14.36
N SER A 343 -22.01 9.84 14.75
CA SER A 343 -23.13 9.17 14.08
C SER A 343 -23.37 9.77 12.69
N ASP A 344 -23.69 8.89 11.73
CA ASP A 344 -24.17 9.25 10.39
C ASP A 344 -25.37 8.36 10.03
N GLY A 345 -26.46 8.57 10.76
CA GLY A 345 -27.61 7.66 10.75
C GLY A 345 -27.25 6.29 11.31
N VAL A 346 -27.37 5.24 10.47
CA VAL A 346 -26.96 3.87 10.82
C VAL A 346 -25.48 3.59 10.52
N LEU A 347 -24.81 4.51 9.82
CA LEU A 347 -23.38 4.50 9.56
C LEU A 347 -22.67 5.38 10.59
N ASN A 348 -21.39 5.65 10.38
CA ASN A 348 -20.61 6.53 11.23
C ASN A 348 -19.45 7.16 10.44
N ARG A 349 -18.93 8.26 10.98
CA ARG A 349 -17.74 8.95 10.45
C ARG A 349 -16.61 8.84 11.47
N HIS A 350 -15.38 8.78 10.98
CA HIS A 350 -14.19 8.87 11.84
C HIS A 350 -13.58 10.27 11.73
N VAL A 351 -13.36 10.92 12.87
CA VAL A 351 -12.69 12.22 12.94
C VAL A 351 -11.29 12.07 13.54
N VAL A 352 -10.27 12.48 12.81
CA VAL A 352 -8.86 12.51 13.23
C VAL A 352 -8.47 13.97 13.52
N LEU A 353 -7.86 14.23 14.67
CA LEU A 353 -7.30 15.55 14.97
C LEU A 353 -5.83 15.63 14.54
N ARG A 354 -5.39 16.82 14.17
CA ARG A 354 -4.02 17.14 13.69
C ARG A 354 -2.93 16.40 14.46
N ASP A 355 -3.02 16.41 15.77
CA ASP A 355 -1.93 15.94 16.63
C ASP A 355 -1.78 14.41 16.58
N LYS A 356 -2.82 13.66 16.21
CA LYS A 356 -2.70 12.22 15.97
C LYS A 356 -1.89 11.92 14.71
N GLU A 357 -2.10 12.68 13.64
CA GLU A 357 -1.40 12.50 12.36
C GLU A 357 0.11 12.65 12.52
N LEU A 358 0.54 13.58 13.38
CA LEU A 358 1.95 13.83 13.67
C LEU A 358 2.61 12.73 14.53
N MET A 359 1.83 11.80 15.10
CA MET A 359 2.33 10.75 16.00
C MET A 359 2.35 9.37 15.36
N VAL A 360 1.62 9.15 14.26
CA VAL A 360 1.52 7.84 13.61
C VAL A 360 2.62 7.66 12.56
N ALA A 361 3.10 6.43 12.39
CA ALA A 361 4.06 6.09 11.35
C ALA A 361 3.42 6.04 9.95
N ARG A 362 2.16 5.58 9.87
CA ARG A 362 1.37 5.53 8.63
C ARG A 362 0.31 6.61 8.69
N HIS A 363 0.45 7.63 7.84
CA HIS A 363 -0.46 8.77 7.79
C HIS A 363 -1.88 8.40 7.37
N HIS A 364 -2.88 9.11 7.89
CA HIS A 364 -4.30 8.78 7.71
C HIS A 364 -4.74 9.00 6.26
N GLY A 365 -5.47 8.04 5.71
CA GLY A 365 -6.01 8.10 4.35
C GLY A 365 -7.32 7.35 4.20
N ALA A 366 -8.05 7.65 3.13
CA ALA A 366 -9.31 7.03 2.78
C ALA A 366 -9.38 6.81 1.27
N ILE A 367 -9.95 5.68 0.85
CA ILE A 367 -10.35 5.47 -0.54
C ILE A 367 -11.84 5.82 -0.61
N VAL A 368 -12.25 6.63 -1.58
CA VAL A 368 -13.67 6.90 -1.86
C VAL A 368 -14.01 6.36 -3.24
N ARG A 369 -15.23 5.84 -3.39
CA ARG A 369 -15.74 5.33 -4.66
C ARG A 369 -17.16 5.80 -4.96
N SER A 370 -17.47 5.88 -6.25
CA SER A 370 -18.76 6.30 -6.79
C SER A 370 -19.64 5.14 -7.27
N GLY A 371 -20.95 5.34 -7.40
CA GLY A 371 -21.89 4.35 -7.90
C GLY A 371 -22.27 3.26 -6.87
N GLU A 372 -23.23 2.41 -7.25
CA GLU A 372 -23.85 1.40 -6.36
C GLU A 372 -23.38 -0.05 -6.64
N ASN A 373 -22.34 -0.25 -7.46
CA ASN A 373 -21.86 -1.59 -7.78
C ASN A 373 -20.95 -2.18 -6.68
N MET A 374 -20.98 -3.50 -6.52
CA MET A 374 -20.06 -4.25 -5.63
C MET A 374 -18.97 -4.99 -6.41
N LEU A 375 -19.14 -5.16 -7.72
CA LEU A 375 -18.19 -5.84 -8.60
C LEU A 375 -17.35 -4.84 -9.37
N LEU A 376 -16.29 -5.32 -10.01
CA LEU A 376 -15.48 -4.51 -10.92
C LEU A 376 -16.31 -4.17 -12.17
N ASP A 377 -16.23 -2.91 -12.61
CA ASP A 377 -16.85 -2.40 -13.83
C ASP A 377 -16.03 -1.25 -14.43
N ASP A 378 -16.51 -0.68 -15.53
CA ASP A 378 -15.89 0.44 -16.25
C ASP A 378 -16.51 1.81 -15.91
N ALA A 379 -17.35 1.89 -14.86
CA ALA A 379 -18.11 3.08 -14.50
C ALA A 379 -17.77 3.62 -13.10
N THR A 380 -17.20 2.78 -12.23
CA THR A 380 -16.88 3.15 -10.85
C THR A 380 -15.67 4.09 -10.83
N LEU A 381 -15.92 5.36 -10.53
CA LEU A 381 -14.86 6.29 -10.14
C LEU A 381 -14.34 5.95 -8.74
N ALA A 382 -13.02 5.95 -8.54
CA ALA A 382 -12.39 5.89 -7.22
C ALA A 382 -11.22 6.88 -7.11
N ALA A 383 -10.94 7.33 -5.88
CA ALA A 383 -9.79 8.18 -5.56
C ALA A 383 -9.30 7.94 -4.13
N THR A 384 -8.02 8.17 -3.89
CA THR A 384 -7.40 8.10 -2.56
C THR A 384 -7.19 9.49 -1.98
N CYS A 385 -7.76 9.75 -0.81
CA CYS A 385 -7.65 10.99 -0.05
C CYS A 385 -6.67 10.82 1.11
N TRP A 386 -5.83 11.82 1.38
CA TRP A 386 -4.91 11.79 2.54
C TRP A 386 -5.07 13.02 3.43
N MET A 387 -4.96 12.82 4.74
CA MET A 387 -5.05 13.89 5.73
C MET A 387 -4.01 14.99 5.49
N GLN A 388 -2.83 14.65 4.97
CA GLN A 388 -1.73 15.57 4.64
C GLN A 388 -1.97 16.50 3.43
N GLY A 389 -3.23 16.82 3.11
CA GLY A 389 -3.60 17.75 2.05
C GLY A 389 -3.39 17.18 0.64
N ILE A 390 -3.73 15.90 0.46
CA ILE A 390 -3.90 15.27 -0.86
C ILE A 390 -5.40 15.02 -1.02
N PHE A 391 -6.06 15.85 -1.82
CA PHE A 391 -7.52 15.85 -1.92
C PHE A 391 -8.06 14.79 -2.88
N ALA A 392 -7.19 14.26 -3.75
CA ALA A 392 -7.39 13.03 -4.52
C ALA A 392 -6.08 12.60 -5.21
N ALA A 393 -5.53 11.45 -4.85
CA ALA A 393 -4.52 10.72 -5.59
C ALA A 393 -5.17 9.52 -6.29
N GLN A 394 -4.55 9.04 -7.37
CA GLN A 394 -5.02 7.86 -8.10
C GLN A 394 -6.50 7.92 -8.49
N LEU A 395 -6.97 9.09 -8.97
CA LEU A 395 -8.34 9.19 -9.45
C LEU A 395 -8.47 8.38 -10.74
N THR A 396 -9.40 7.42 -10.74
CA THR A 396 -9.62 6.46 -11.84
C THR A 396 -11.12 6.24 -12.05
N ILE A 397 -11.53 5.83 -13.25
CA ILE A 397 -12.84 5.26 -13.57
C ILE A 397 -12.59 3.88 -14.16
N GLY A 398 -13.10 2.85 -13.49
CA GLY A 398 -12.83 1.46 -13.84
C GLY A 398 -11.43 1.00 -13.43
N ASN A 399 -10.55 0.69 -14.39
CA ASN A 399 -9.25 0.08 -14.11
C ASN A 399 -8.34 1.01 -13.27
N THR A 400 -7.98 0.57 -12.06
CA THR A 400 -7.23 1.38 -11.09
C THR A 400 -5.74 1.56 -11.43
N SER A 401 -5.22 0.81 -12.41
CA SER A 401 -3.83 0.89 -12.85
C SER A 401 -3.67 1.75 -14.11
N PHE A 402 -4.56 1.60 -15.10
CA PHE A 402 -4.38 2.26 -16.41
C PHE A 402 -5.20 3.53 -16.59
N HIS A 403 -6.39 3.62 -16.01
CA HIS A 403 -7.30 4.75 -16.25
C HIS A 403 -7.05 5.93 -15.29
N LYS A 404 -5.79 6.13 -14.89
CA LYS A 404 -5.44 7.15 -13.88
C LYS A 404 -5.46 8.54 -14.50
N LEU A 405 -6.32 9.40 -13.98
CA LEU A 405 -6.26 10.84 -14.21
C LEU A 405 -5.16 11.47 -13.36
N PHE A 406 -5.24 11.31 -12.03
CA PHE A 406 -4.27 11.88 -11.09
C PHE A 406 -3.23 10.86 -10.62
N SER A 407 -2.00 11.34 -10.39
CA SER A 407 -0.89 10.53 -9.88
C SER A 407 -1.14 9.94 -8.49
N VAL A 408 -0.38 8.89 -8.17
CA VAL A 408 -0.37 8.26 -6.84
C VAL A 408 0.46 9.08 -5.84
N SER A 409 0.23 8.87 -4.55
CA SER A 409 1.13 9.36 -3.49
C SER A 409 2.24 8.33 -3.28
N ARG A 410 3.45 8.62 -3.77
CA ARG A 410 4.57 7.66 -3.80
C ARG A 410 5.30 7.52 -2.47
N ASP A 411 5.48 8.65 -1.76
CA ASP A 411 6.08 8.65 -0.43
C ASP A 411 5.01 8.78 0.67
N PRO A 412 5.19 8.11 1.83
CA PRO A 412 4.20 8.10 2.88
C PRO A 412 4.23 9.35 3.76
N TYR A 413 5.17 10.30 3.57
CA TYR A 413 5.44 11.42 4.49
C TYR A 413 5.27 12.82 3.86
N ASN A 414 4.70 12.89 2.66
CA ASN A 414 4.48 14.14 1.92
C ASN A 414 5.77 14.91 1.56
N LEU A 415 6.84 14.19 1.22
CA LEU A 415 8.13 14.75 0.81
C LEU A 415 8.05 15.31 -0.62
N THR A 416 7.39 14.59 -1.54
CA THR A 416 7.19 14.96 -2.95
C THR A 416 5.80 15.60 -3.14
N ARG A 417 5.70 16.90 -2.84
CA ARG A 417 4.44 17.66 -2.65
C ARG A 417 3.60 17.90 -3.91
N ALA A 418 3.96 17.30 -5.04
CA ALA A 418 3.28 17.48 -6.32
C ALA A 418 2.17 16.43 -6.58
N SER A 419 2.20 15.28 -5.91
CA SER A 419 1.31 14.16 -6.23
C SER A 419 -0.18 14.45 -5.99
N GLY A 420 -1.02 13.87 -6.85
CA GLY A 420 -2.47 13.97 -6.80
C GLY A 420 -3.01 15.38 -7.07
N LEU A 421 -4.21 15.64 -6.55
CA LEU A 421 -4.86 16.94 -6.49
C LEU A 421 -4.48 17.66 -5.19
N ARG A 422 -3.98 18.89 -5.33
CA ARG A 422 -3.46 19.76 -4.28
C ARG A 422 -4.11 21.14 -4.35
N ILE A 423 -4.05 21.86 -3.23
CA ILE A 423 -4.59 23.21 -3.11
C ILE A 423 -3.59 24.08 -2.35
N MET A 424 -3.19 25.20 -2.93
CA MET A 424 -2.58 26.30 -2.23
C MET A 424 -3.65 27.36 -1.92
N ALA A 425 -3.54 28.01 -0.76
CA ALA A 425 -4.37 29.12 -0.37
C ALA A 425 -3.51 30.38 -0.17
N ASP A 426 -4.02 31.53 -0.62
CA ASP A 426 -3.49 32.84 -0.24
C ASP A 426 -4.48 33.50 0.72
N VAL A 427 -4.04 33.60 1.97
CA VAL A 427 -4.78 34.19 3.10
C VAL A 427 -4.33 35.63 3.39
N GLY A 428 -3.58 36.26 2.47
CA GLY A 428 -2.98 37.59 2.61
C GLY A 428 -1.48 37.58 2.91
N ALA A 429 -0.84 36.41 2.88
CA ALA A 429 0.59 36.22 3.15
C ALA A 429 1.33 35.54 1.98
N GLY A 430 0.70 35.49 0.79
CA GLY A 430 1.18 34.72 -0.35
C GLY A 430 0.67 33.28 -0.33
N TRP A 431 1.05 32.50 -1.35
CA TRP A 431 0.60 31.12 -1.51
C TRP A 431 1.18 30.21 -0.43
N GLN A 432 0.31 29.45 0.23
CA GLN A 432 0.67 28.42 1.20
C GLN A 432 -0.01 27.10 0.84
N LEU A 433 0.72 25.99 0.86
CA LEU A 433 0.17 24.66 0.56
C LEU A 433 -0.69 24.16 1.71
N LEU A 434 -1.95 23.78 1.42
CA LEU A 434 -2.79 23.09 2.39
C LEU A 434 -2.20 21.68 2.65
N ALA A 435 -1.77 21.44 3.89
CA ALA A 435 -1.18 20.17 4.34
C ALA A 435 -2.07 19.54 5.43
N VAL A 436 -1.51 19.21 6.60
CA VAL A 436 -2.25 18.60 7.72
C VAL A 436 -3.27 19.61 8.29
N PRO A 437 -4.58 19.30 8.30
CA PRO A 437 -5.64 20.17 8.81
C PRO A 437 -5.73 20.09 10.35
N SER A 438 -6.56 20.97 10.93
CA SER A 438 -6.93 20.90 12.35
C SER A 438 -7.73 19.63 12.67
N ALA A 439 -8.62 19.23 11.77
CA ALA A 439 -9.37 17.99 11.81
C ALA A 439 -9.58 17.42 10.39
N PHE A 440 -9.60 16.09 10.31
CA PHE A 440 -9.91 15.33 9.10
C PHE A 440 -11.06 14.37 9.39
N GLU A 441 -12.18 14.57 8.70
CA GLU A 441 -13.35 13.70 8.79
C GLU A 441 -13.39 12.74 7.60
N MET A 442 -13.63 11.46 7.86
CA MET A 442 -13.81 10.43 6.85
C MET A 442 -15.20 9.82 6.97
N GLY A 443 -15.95 9.81 5.88
CA GLY A 443 -17.10 8.95 5.64
C GLY A 443 -16.74 7.79 4.69
N LEU A 444 -17.73 6.99 4.29
CA LEU A 444 -17.52 5.86 3.37
C LEU A 444 -17.47 6.29 1.89
N SER A 445 -17.92 7.51 1.57
CA SER A 445 -17.95 8.08 0.22
C SER A 445 -17.50 9.53 0.16
N ASP A 446 -16.99 10.09 1.27
CA ASP A 446 -16.57 11.48 1.34
C ASP A 446 -15.49 11.72 2.40
N CYS A 447 -14.81 12.86 2.27
CA CYS A 447 -13.79 13.35 3.18
C CYS A 447 -13.93 14.85 3.39
N ARG A 448 -13.56 15.33 4.59
CA ARG A 448 -13.54 16.76 4.92
C ARG A 448 -12.28 17.15 5.67
N TRP A 449 -11.59 18.18 5.19
CA TRP A 449 -10.43 18.78 5.83
C TRP A 449 -10.80 20.14 6.40
N ILE A 450 -10.61 20.34 7.70
CA ILE A 450 -10.95 21.60 8.39
C ILE A 450 -9.65 22.27 8.84
N TYR A 451 -9.32 23.40 8.22
CA TYR A 451 -8.16 24.23 8.54
C TYR A 451 -8.61 25.44 9.36
N ARG A 452 -8.44 25.37 10.68
CA ARG A 452 -8.65 26.52 11.56
C ARG A 452 -7.45 27.46 11.47
N LEU A 453 -7.71 28.74 11.19
CA LEU A 453 -6.72 29.81 11.14
C LEU A 453 -7.17 30.97 12.05
N PRO A 454 -6.28 31.94 12.35
CA PRO A 454 -6.63 33.07 13.21
C PRO A 454 -7.82 33.90 12.71
N GLU A 455 -7.88 34.17 11.40
CA GLU A 455 -8.88 35.08 10.80
C GLU A 455 -10.02 34.36 10.06
N CYS A 456 -9.83 33.09 9.69
CA CYS A 456 -10.82 32.32 8.95
C CYS A 456 -10.73 30.82 9.22
N THR A 457 -11.66 30.05 8.68
CA THR A 457 -11.59 28.60 8.64
C THR A 457 -11.83 28.15 7.21
N ILE A 458 -10.86 27.45 6.64
CA ILE A 458 -10.97 26.87 5.29
C ILE A 458 -11.41 25.43 5.45
N ILE A 459 -12.44 25.04 4.73
CA ILE A 459 -13.01 23.70 4.76
C ILE A 459 -13.01 23.17 3.33
N VAL A 460 -12.30 22.06 3.11
CA VAL A 460 -12.36 21.33 1.84
C VAL A 460 -13.22 20.10 2.05
N SER A 461 -14.31 19.96 1.30
CA SER A 461 -15.11 18.74 1.22
C SER A 461 -14.84 18.04 -0.10
N ALA A 462 -14.70 16.72 -0.10
CA ALA A 462 -14.57 15.89 -1.28
C ALA A 462 -15.61 14.76 -1.22
N VAL A 463 -16.49 14.66 -2.22
CA VAL A 463 -17.64 13.75 -2.23
C VAL A 463 -17.64 12.93 -3.52
N ALA A 464 -17.65 11.61 -3.40
CA ALA A 464 -17.89 10.70 -4.51
C ALA A 464 -19.40 10.44 -4.65
N SER A 465 -19.93 10.55 -5.87
CA SER A 465 -21.36 10.36 -6.14
C SER A 465 -21.79 8.92 -5.91
N GLY A 466 -22.90 8.67 -5.22
CA GLY A 466 -23.43 7.32 -5.10
C GLY A 466 -24.06 6.76 -6.38
N GLU A 467 -24.18 7.56 -7.45
CA GLU A 467 -24.83 7.18 -8.70
C GLU A 467 -23.89 7.37 -9.90
N ASP A 468 -23.45 8.60 -10.13
CA ASP A 468 -22.67 8.99 -11.32
C ASP A 468 -21.17 8.66 -11.17
N ALA A 469 -20.46 8.47 -12.28
CA ALA A 469 -19.00 8.38 -12.31
C ALA A 469 -18.35 9.75 -12.05
N ALA A 470 -18.50 10.25 -10.84
CA ALA A 470 -18.26 11.65 -10.48
C ALA A 470 -17.72 11.83 -9.05
N MET A 471 -16.83 12.79 -8.90
CA MET A 471 -16.32 13.28 -7.63
C MET A 471 -16.30 14.82 -7.61
N GLN A 472 -16.83 15.43 -6.56
CA GLN A 472 -16.94 16.88 -6.39
C GLN A 472 -16.10 17.33 -5.20
N TRP A 473 -15.40 18.45 -5.37
CA TRP A 473 -14.73 19.18 -4.30
C TRP A 473 -15.39 20.54 -4.10
N THR A 474 -15.62 20.89 -2.83
CA THR A 474 -16.10 22.21 -2.43
C THR A 474 -15.15 22.77 -1.38
N VAL A 475 -14.49 23.88 -1.72
CA VAL A 475 -13.72 24.70 -0.78
C VAL A 475 -14.64 25.80 -0.27
N SER A 476 -14.87 25.83 1.03
CA SER A 476 -15.65 26.87 1.70
C SER A 476 -14.80 27.60 2.75
N VAL A 477 -15.05 28.89 2.93
CA VAL A 477 -14.35 29.74 3.88
C VAL A 477 -15.34 30.38 4.83
N GLU A 478 -15.14 30.18 6.12
CA GLU A 478 -15.81 30.92 7.17
C GLU A 478 -14.89 32.06 7.61
N GLY A 479 -15.30 33.31 7.40
CA GLY A 479 -14.50 34.49 7.73
C GLY A 479 -14.15 35.31 6.49
N LYS A 480 -12.91 35.79 6.38
CA LYS A 480 -12.46 36.58 5.24
C LYS A 480 -12.28 35.69 3.99
N PRO A 481 -12.76 36.10 2.79
CA PRO A 481 -12.54 35.36 1.55
C PRO A 481 -11.06 35.11 1.28
N CYS A 482 -10.73 33.96 0.69
CA CYS A 482 -9.37 33.57 0.32
C CYS A 482 -9.27 33.33 -1.19
N ARG A 483 -8.04 33.35 -1.71
CA ARG A 483 -7.76 32.85 -3.07
C ARG A 483 -7.22 31.43 -2.99
N PHE A 484 -7.50 30.64 -4.01
CA PHE A 484 -7.08 29.26 -4.12
C PHE A 484 -6.37 29.02 -5.45
N LEU A 485 -5.34 28.20 -5.41
CA LEU A 485 -4.68 27.64 -6.58
C LEU A 485 -4.74 26.12 -6.44
N VAL A 486 -5.71 25.54 -7.13
CA VAL A 486 -5.94 24.09 -7.20
C VAL A 486 -5.10 23.55 -8.35
N PHE A 487 -4.39 22.45 -8.14
CA PHE A 487 -3.63 21.82 -9.21
C PHE A 487 -3.60 20.30 -9.08
N GLY A 488 -3.59 19.60 -10.21
CA GLY A 488 -3.54 18.15 -10.29
C GLY A 488 -2.35 17.69 -11.12
N HIS A 489 -1.57 16.75 -10.59
CA HIS A 489 -0.53 16.06 -11.36
C HIS A 489 -1.16 14.93 -12.19
N ILE A 490 -1.15 15.10 -13.50
CA ILE A 490 -1.86 14.28 -14.47
C ILE A 490 -0.99 13.11 -14.93
N VAL A 491 -1.62 11.94 -15.11
CA VAL A 491 -0.97 10.72 -15.62
C VAL A 491 -1.48 10.37 -17.00
N LEU A 492 -2.81 10.24 -17.16
CA LEU A 492 -3.46 9.75 -18.39
C LEU A 492 -2.89 8.43 -18.90
N GLY A 493 -2.60 7.50 -17.98
CA GLY A 493 -2.00 6.19 -18.27
C GLY A 493 -1.58 5.43 -17.01
N GLU A 494 -0.63 4.51 -17.15
CA GLU A 494 -0.15 3.66 -16.04
C GLU A 494 0.83 4.38 -15.09
N ARG A 495 1.77 5.17 -15.60
CA ARG A 495 2.79 5.84 -14.79
C ARG A 495 3.01 7.26 -15.33
N GLU A 496 3.50 8.14 -14.47
CA GLU A 496 3.81 9.51 -14.85
C GLU A 496 4.82 9.51 -16.00
N TYR A 497 4.55 10.32 -17.02
CA TYR A 497 5.40 10.52 -18.20
C TYR A 497 5.57 9.30 -19.14
N ASP A 498 4.73 8.26 -19.01
CA ASP A 498 4.75 7.09 -19.91
C ASP A 498 3.84 7.24 -21.15
N ALA A 499 2.77 8.04 -21.05
CA ALA A 499 1.75 8.19 -22.09
C ALA A 499 1.52 9.66 -22.46
N GLY A 500 1.26 9.93 -23.74
CA GLY A 500 1.06 11.28 -24.27
C GLY A 500 -0.42 11.64 -24.42
N GLY A 501 -1.21 11.55 -23.34
CA GLY A 501 -2.64 11.90 -23.35
C GLY A 501 -2.90 13.37 -23.71
N GLN A 502 -4.10 13.70 -24.17
CA GLN A 502 -4.49 15.03 -24.63
C GLN A 502 -5.33 15.77 -23.59
N ILE A 503 -5.08 17.07 -23.43
CA ILE A 503 -5.83 17.96 -22.55
C ILE A 503 -6.32 19.17 -23.35
N GLU A 504 -7.63 19.43 -23.31
CA GLU A 504 -8.30 20.51 -24.02
C GLU A 504 -9.04 21.42 -23.04
N PHE A 505 -9.00 22.74 -23.26
CA PHE A 505 -9.52 23.76 -22.36
C PHE A 505 -10.63 24.57 -23.04
N ASP A 506 -11.80 24.63 -22.39
CA ASP A 506 -12.80 25.66 -22.63
C ASP A 506 -12.61 26.75 -21.56
N THR A 507 -11.79 27.74 -21.91
CA THR A 507 -11.41 28.83 -21.00
C THR A 507 -12.57 29.77 -20.65
N ALA A 508 -13.60 29.82 -21.50
CA ALA A 508 -14.80 30.63 -21.29
C ALA A 508 -15.77 29.92 -20.33
N GLY A 509 -16.05 28.64 -20.57
CA GLY A 509 -16.88 27.80 -19.69
C GLY A 509 -16.18 27.30 -18.42
N LYS A 510 -14.86 27.52 -18.30
CA LYS A 510 -14.02 27.01 -17.20
C LYS A 510 -14.05 25.47 -17.11
N ARG A 511 -13.99 24.79 -18.26
CA ARG A 511 -14.02 23.33 -18.37
C ARG A 511 -12.71 22.80 -18.94
N ILE A 512 -12.30 21.62 -18.51
CA ILE A 512 -11.11 20.90 -19.00
C ILE A 512 -11.52 19.49 -19.40
N LEU A 513 -11.11 19.05 -20.58
CA LEU A 513 -11.34 17.73 -21.12
C LEU A 513 -10.03 16.97 -21.20
N PHE A 514 -10.03 15.73 -20.74
CA PHE A 514 -8.88 14.84 -20.76
C PHE A 514 -9.19 13.58 -21.56
N ARG A 515 -8.29 13.21 -22.47
CA ARG A 515 -8.37 12.00 -23.28
C ARG A 515 -7.08 11.21 -23.21
N PRO A 516 -7.13 9.87 -23.10
CA PRO A 516 -5.93 9.05 -23.14
C PRO A 516 -5.22 9.15 -24.50
N ASP A 517 -3.94 8.76 -24.53
CA ASP A 517 -3.20 8.65 -25.79
C ASP A 517 -3.86 7.57 -26.67
N PRO A 518 -4.39 7.90 -27.87
CA PRO A 518 -5.08 6.96 -28.73
C PRO A 518 -4.16 5.86 -29.28
N ALA A 519 -2.84 6.05 -29.21
CA ALA A 519 -1.82 5.06 -29.58
C ALA A 519 -1.28 4.26 -28.38
N TRP A 520 -1.80 4.49 -27.17
CA TRP A 520 -1.43 3.76 -25.96
C TRP A 520 -2.55 2.82 -25.53
N LEU A 521 -2.20 1.80 -24.74
CA LEU A 521 -3.07 0.69 -24.34
C LEU A 521 -4.49 1.12 -23.89
N TRP A 522 -4.61 2.22 -23.14
CA TRP A 522 -5.92 2.74 -22.71
C TRP A 522 -6.74 3.30 -23.89
N GLY A 523 -6.18 4.22 -24.69
CA GLY A 523 -6.91 4.82 -25.80
C GLY A 523 -7.25 3.82 -26.92
N GLU A 524 -6.43 2.80 -27.13
CA GLU A 524 -6.74 1.71 -28.07
C GLU A 524 -7.96 0.88 -27.65
N ARG A 525 -8.11 0.63 -26.34
CA ARG A 525 -9.21 -0.20 -25.80
C ARG A 525 -10.48 0.59 -25.54
N TYR A 526 -10.34 1.88 -25.25
CA TYR A 526 -11.44 2.78 -24.92
C TYR A 526 -11.32 4.10 -25.72
N PRO A 527 -11.62 4.09 -27.03
CA PRO A 527 -11.45 5.26 -27.90
C PRO A 527 -12.38 6.42 -27.54
N ASP A 528 -13.51 6.12 -26.88
CA ASP A 528 -14.49 7.11 -26.42
C ASP A 528 -14.26 7.55 -24.96
N ALA A 529 -13.17 7.11 -24.32
CA ALA A 529 -12.87 7.48 -22.95
C ALA A 529 -12.62 8.99 -22.80
N ALA A 530 -13.32 9.61 -21.86
CA ALA A 530 -13.17 11.02 -21.56
C ALA A 530 -13.38 11.30 -20.07
N TYR A 531 -12.53 12.17 -19.52
CA TYR A 531 -12.80 12.87 -18.27
C TYR A 531 -13.09 14.34 -18.55
N TRP A 532 -13.93 14.91 -17.72
CA TRP A 532 -14.17 16.35 -17.63
C TRP A 532 -13.88 16.84 -16.22
N LEU A 533 -13.14 17.95 -16.12
CA LEU A 533 -13.15 18.81 -14.94
C LEU A 533 -14.03 20.01 -15.25
N VAL A 534 -15.08 20.19 -14.44
CA VAL A 534 -16.06 21.28 -14.57
C VAL A 534 -16.23 22.00 -13.24
N SER A 535 -16.82 23.19 -13.26
CA SER A 535 -17.13 23.96 -12.06
C SER A 535 -18.57 24.44 -12.06
N SER A 536 -19.24 24.30 -10.91
CA SER A 536 -20.54 24.91 -10.64
C SER A 536 -20.44 26.34 -10.10
N THR A 537 -19.20 26.83 -9.89
CA THR A 537 -18.90 28.20 -9.50
C THR A 537 -17.89 28.83 -10.48
N PRO A 538 -18.16 28.85 -11.79
CA PRO A 538 -17.20 29.34 -12.79
C PRO A 538 -16.82 30.81 -12.56
N ASP A 539 -17.71 31.63 -12.00
CA ASP A 539 -17.44 33.03 -11.66
C ASP A 539 -16.39 33.21 -10.55
N ALA A 540 -16.22 32.21 -9.68
CA ALA A 540 -15.18 32.20 -8.67
C ALA A 540 -13.80 31.89 -9.26
N ILE A 541 -13.74 31.38 -10.49
CA ILE A 541 -12.51 31.01 -11.17
C ILE A 541 -12.02 32.20 -12.00
N GLU A 542 -10.82 32.65 -11.68
CA GLU A 542 -10.13 33.66 -12.48
C GLU A 542 -9.62 33.01 -13.77
N GLU A 543 -8.92 31.87 -13.65
CA GLU A 543 -8.18 31.26 -14.75
C GLU A 543 -8.07 29.75 -14.59
N ILE A 544 -8.08 29.04 -15.72
CA ILE A 544 -7.74 27.62 -15.83
C ILE A 544 -6.61 27.46 -16.86
N GLY A 545 -5.73 26.49 -16.63
CA GLY A 545 -4.55 26.32 -17.46
C GLY A 545 -3.72 25.10 -17.08
N GLY A 546 -2.51 25.04 -17.62
CA GLY A 546 -1.52 24.03 -17.33
C GLY A 546 -0.57 24.46 -16.22
N ASP A 547 0.69 24.05 -16.37
CA ASP A 547 1.75 24.34 -15.41
C ASP A 547 2.15 25.82 -15.35
N GLU A 548 1.84 26.62 -16.38
CA GLU A 548 2.17 28.06 -16.40
C GLU A 548 1.55 28.83 -15.22
N LEU A 549 0.40 28.38 -14.71
CA LEU A 549 -0.25 28.99 -13.54
C LEU A 549 0.48 28.68 -12.22
N LEU A 550 1.43 27.75 -12.26
CA LEU A 550 2.20 27.28 -11.11
C LEU A 550 3.61 27.88 -11.07
N TYR A 551 3.94 28.76 -12.01
CA TYR A 551 5.18 29.54 -12.04
C TYR A 551 4.89 31.02 -11.91
N SER A 552 5.82 31.76 -11.30
CA SER A 552 5.67 33.20 -11.08
C SER A 552 5.72 34.02 -12.37
N ASP A 553 6.32 33.48 -13.44
CA ASP A 553 6.48 34.15 -14.73
C ASP A 553 5.35 33.83 -15.73
N GLY A 554 4.42 32.93 -15.40
CA GLY A 554 3.31 32.59 -16.27
C GLY A 554 3.73 31.87 -17.56
N VAL A 555 4.91 31.25 -17.62
CA VAL A 555 5.41 30.54 -18.80
C VAL A 555 5.19 29.03 -18.67
N THR A 556 4.66 28.40 -19.72
CA THR A 556 4.49 26.94 -19.77
C THR A 556 5.82 26.23 -19.94
N ARG A 557 5.98 25.08 -19.27
CA ARG A 557 7.22 24.30 -19.24
C ARG A 557 6.93 22.81 -19.47
N ASN A 558 5.82 22.49 -20.13
CA ASN A 558 5.36 21.12 -20.36
C ASN A 558 5.36 20.27 -19.07
N GLY A 559 5.01 20.85 -17.93
CA GLY A 559 4.72 20.09 -16.72
C GLY A 559 3.40 19.33 -16.90
N ALA A 560 3.34 18.06 -16.50
CA ALA A 560 2.14 17.23 -16.54
C ALA A 560 1.08 17.67 -15.50
N PHE A 561 0.69 18.94 -15.52
CA PHE A 561 -0.18 19.55 -14.52
C PHE A 561 -1.30 20.33 -15.17
N VAL A 562 -2.46 20.33 -14.50
CA VAL A 562 -3.53 21.29 -14.74
C VAL A 562 -3.78 22.09 -13.48
N ALA A 563 -4.21 23.33 -13.64
CA ALA A 563 -4.44 24.25 -12.55
C ALA A 563 -5.68 25.12 -12.74
N LEU A 564 -6.28 25.49 -11.62
CA LEU A 564 -7.39 26.42 -11.49
C LEU A 564 -7.00 27.47 -10.44
N ARG A 565 -7.00 28.74 -10.85
CA ARG A 565 -6.77 29.88 -9.97
C ARG A 565 -8.08 30.60 -9.70
N SER A 566 -8.42 30.76 -8.43
CA SER A 566 -9.65 31.44 -8.01
C SER A 566 -9.44 32.94 -7.76
N ARG A 567 -10.53 33.68 -7.88
CA ARG A 567 -10.70 34.99 -7.26
C ARG A 567 -10.76 34.84 -5.74
N ALA A 568 -10.67 35.95 -5.02
CA ALA A 568 -10.98 35.95 -3.59
C ALA A 568 -12.46 35.55 -3.42
N THR A 569 -12.71 34.39 -2.83
CA THR A 569 -14.05 33.80 -2.74
C THR A 569 -14.29 33.17 -1.38
N GLN A 570 -15.57 33.02 -1.03
CA GLN A 570 -16.01 32.22 0.11
C GLN A 570 -16.28 30.76 -0.27
N VAL A 571 -16.58 30.49 -1.54
CA VAL A 571 -16.89 29.16 -2.04
C VAL A 571 -16.28 28.96 -3.42
N LEU A 572 -15.66 27.80 -3.62
CA LEU A 572 -15.19 27.29 -4.90
C LEU A 572 -15.59 25.82 -5.00
N SER A 573 -16.39 25.47 -6.00
CA SER A 573 -16.81 24.09 -6.26
C SER A 573 -16.41 23.65 -7.66
N PHE A 574 -15.83 22.46 -7.75
CA PHE A 574 -15.43 21.83 -9.01
C PHE A 574 -15.57 20.31 -8.92
N ALA A 575 -15.74 19.65 -10.05
CA ALA A 575 -15.95 18.21 -10.11
C ALA A 575 -15.18 17.58 -11.26
N VAL A 576 -14.76 16.33 -11.06
CA VAL A 576 -14.28 15.44 -12.10
C VAL A 576 -15.37 14.42 -12.38
N VAL A 577 -15.73 14.27 -13.64
CA VAL A 577 -16.69 13.29 -14.15
C VAL A 577 -16.13 12.60 -15.37
N GLY A 578 -16.66 11.45 -15.77
CA GLY A 578 -16.23 10.82 -17.02
C GLY A 578 -17.01 9.58 -17.39
N SER A 579 -16.63 9.01 -18.53
CA SER A 579 -17.11 7.73 -19.03
C SER A 579 -15.98 7.08 -19.82
N MET A 580 -15.77 5.79 -19.64
CA MET A 580 -14.76 5.04 -20.40
C MET A 580 -15.28 4.60 -21.76
N THR A 581 -16.59 4.43 -21.92
CA THR A 581 -17.18 3.77 -23.09
C THR A 581 -18.10 4.65 -23.91
N ASP A 582 -18.42 5.87 -23.46
CA ASP A 582 -19.35 6.77 -24.14
C ASP A 582 -19.01 8.25 -23.86
N ALA A 583 -18.43 8.92 -24.84
CA ALA A 583 -18.06 10.33 -24.75
C ALA A 583 -19.27 11.27 -24.60
N ALA A 584 -20.45 10.90 -25.12
CA ALA A 584 -21.67 11.70 -24.97
C ALA A 584 -22.20 11.63 -23.53
N GLU A 585 -22.08 10.46 -22.89
CA GLU A 585 -22.38 10.31 -21.47
C GLU A 585 -21.42 11.14 -20.59
N ALA A 586 -20.12 11.13 -20.91
CA ALA A 586 -19.15 11.99 -20.20
C ALA A 586 -19.54 13.48 -20.29
N GLU A 587 -19.96 13.95 -21.46
CA GLU A 587 -20.44 15.33 -21.67
C GLU A 587 -21.76 15.61 -20.93
N ARG A 588 -22.70 14.66 -20.91
CA ARG A 588 -23.96 14.79 -20.14
C ARG A 588 -23.68 14.96 -18.65
N LEU A 589 -22.77 14.15 -18.11
CA LEU A 589 -22.33 14.27 -16.71
C LEU A 589 -21.65 15.62 -16.46
N ALA A 590 -20.81 16.09 -17.40
CA ALA A 590 -20.15 17.38 -17.29
C ALA A 590 -21.17 18.52 -17.15
N GLN A 591 -22.20 18.53 -17.98
CA GLN A 591 -23.29 19.52 -17.92
C GLN A 591 -24.10 19.43 -16.61
N ARG A 592 -24.36 18.21 -16.10
CA ARG A 592 -25.06 18.02 -14.82
C ARG A 592 -24.28 18.62 -13.65
N TYR A 593 -22.98 18.39 -13.59
CA TYR A 593 -22.13 18.87 -12.50
C TYR A 593 -21.75 20.35 -12.64
N GLU A 594 -21.69 20.87 -13.87
CA GLU A 594 -21.61 22.30 -14.15
C GLU A 594 -22.86 23.06 -13.65
N ALA A 595 -24.06 22.47 -13.80
CA ALA A 595 -25.30 23.05 -13.27
C ALA A 595 -25.38 23.02 -11.72
N GLY A 596 -24.50 22.25 -11.07
CA GLY A 596 -24.43 22.10 -9.62
C GLY A 596 -25.26 20.92 -9.09
N VAL A 597 -24.61 20.06 -8.31
CA VAL A 597 -25.23 18.96 -7.56
C VAL A 597 -24.84 19.13 -6.09
N THR A 598 -25.81 19.02 -5.18
CA THR A 598 -25.51 19.16 -3.75
C THR A 598 -24.84 17.89 -3.20
N ASP A 599 -24.01 18.06 -2.18
CA ASP A 599 -23.34 16.95 -1.50
C ASP A 599 -24.37 15.94 -0.95
N GLU A 600 -25.53 16.40 -0.45
CA GLU A 600 -26.61 15.52 0.03
C GLU A 600 -27.21 14.67 -1.10
N ALA A 601 -27.37 15.23 -2.29
CA ALA A 601 -27.90 14.50 -3.45
C ALA A 601 -26.92 13.43 -3.92
N MET A 602 -25.61 13.71 -3.88
CA MET A 602 -24.55 12.74 -4.18
C MET A 602 -24.47 11.63 -3.11
N LEU A 603 -24.61 11.99 -1.83
CA LEU A 603 -24.45 11.07 -0.69
C LEU A 603 -25.68 10.22 -0.39
N ALA A 604 -26.89 10.64 -0.76
CA ALA A 604 -28.11 9.87 -0.53
C ALA A 604 -28.08 8.44 -1.13
N PRO A 605 -27.75 8.25 -2.43
CA PRO A 605 -27.59 6.90 -2.99
C PRO A 605 -26.42 6.14 -2.36
N ALA A 606 -25.29 6.80 -2.09
CA ALA A 606 -24.13 6.17 -1.45
C ALA A 606 -24.47 5.64 -0.04
N SER A 607 -25.18 6.44 0.75
CA SER A 607 -25.62 6.06 2.10
C SER A 607 -26.58 4.87 2.07
N LYS A 608 -27.48 4.82 1.09
CA LYS A 608 -28.37 3.68 0.86
C LYS A 608 -27.58 2.43 0.46
N PHE A 609 -26.61 2.56 -0.43
CA PHE A 609 -25.72 1.47 -0.84
C PHE A 609 -24.96 0.88 0.35
N TRP A 610 -24.26 1.71 1.13
CA TRP A 610 -23.47 1.25 2.27
C TRP A 610 -24.34 0.67 3.39
N ARG A 611 -25.50 1.27 3.66
CA ARG A 611 -26.51 0.67 4.55
C ARG A 611 -26.92 -0.72 4.06
N ASN A 612 -27.20 -0.89 2.77
CA ASN A 612 -27.53 -2.20 2.21
C ASN A 612 -26.36 -3.19 2.24
N ALA A 613 -25.11 -2.72 2.04
CA ALA A 613 -23.91 -3.55 2.09
C ALA A 613 -23.78 -4.30 3.43
N VAL A 614 -24.12 -3.65 4.54
CA VAL A 614 -24.18 -4.25 5.88
C VAL A 614 -25.59 -4.65 6.33
N ARG A 615 -26.57 -4.70 5.41
CA ARG A 615 -27.97 -5.09 5.69
C ARG A 615 -28.66 -4.23 6.76
N GLY A 616 -28.25 -2.97 6.91
CA GLY A 616 -28.74 -2.05 7.93
C GLY A 616 -28.54 -2.58 9.35
N LEU A 617 -27.53 -3.45 9.55
CA LEU A 617 -27.25 -4.07 10.83
C LEU A 617 -26.77 -3.01 11.84
N THR A 618 -27.48 -2.88 12.95
CA THR A 618 -27.08 -2.03 14.08
C THR A 618 -27.08 -2.84 15.36
N ILE A 619 -26.11 -2.54 16.24
CA ILE A 619 -25.94 -3.24 17.51
C ILE A 619 -25.95 -2.19 18.63
N GLY A 620 -27.03 -2.17 19.41
CA GLY A 620 -27.17 -1.32 20.59
C GLY A 620 -26.46 -1.96 21.77
N SER A 621 -25.39 -1.32 22.26
CA SER A 621 -24.68 -1.72 23.48
C SER A 621 -24.02 -0.53 24.16
N THR A 622 -23.97 -0.56 25.49
CA THR A 622 -23.17 0.36 26.30
C THR A 622 -21.76 -0.17 26.56
N ALA A 623 -21.46 -1.41 26.18
CA ALA A 623 -20.15 -2.02 26.37
C ALA A 623 -19.14 -1.51 25.32
N PRO A 624 -18.01 -0.91 25.72
CA PRO A 624 -17.07 -0.28 24.77
C PRO A 624 -16.49 -1.25 23.73
N ASP A 625 -16.27 -2.51 24.10
CA ASP A 625 -15.73 -3.55 23.21
C ASP A 625 -16.74 -3.92 22.11
N LEU A 626 -18.00 -4.17 22.46
CA LEU A 626 -19.04 -4.46 21.46
C LEU A 626 -19.37 -3.21 20.62
N ALA A 627 -19.32 -2.01 21.20
CA ALA A 627 -19.47 -0.76 20.46
C ALA A 627 -18.35 -0.60 19.41
N ALA A 628 -17.09 -0.87 19.78
CA ALA A 628 -15.96 -0.87 18.84
C ALA A 628 -16.14 -1.88 17.70
N GLN A 629 -16.67 -3.07 18.00
CA GLN A 629 -16.98 -4.06 16.96
C GLN A 629 -18.06 -3.56 16.00
N ALA A 630 -19.16 -3.04 16.55
CA ALA A 630 -20.28 -2.54 15.75
C ALA A 630 -19.90 -1.36 14.87
N THR A 631 -19.16 -0.39 15.42
CA THR A 631 -18.69 0.80 14.69
C THR A 631 -17.80 0.44 13.50
N LEU A 632 -17.03 -0.65 13.60
CA LEU A 632 -16.11 -1.07 12.55
C LEU A 632 -16.79 -1.77 11.36
N LEU A 633 -17.99 -2.35 11.51
CA LEU A 633 -18.62 -3.17 10.47
C LEU A 633 -18.81 -2.47 9.11
N PRO A 634 -19.29 -1.21 9.03
CA PRO A 634 -19.40 -0.51 7.76
C PRO A 634 -18.04 -0.24 7.10
N TRP A 635 -16.99 -0.04 7.90
CA TRP A 635 -15.63 0.15 7.40
C TRP A 635 -15.02 -1.14 6.85
N LEU A 636 -15.29 -2.30 7.48
CA LEU A 636 -14.89 -3.59 6.92
C LEU A 636 -15.63 -3.91 5.63
N ALA A 637 -16.91 -3.53 5.54
CA ALA A 637 -17.67 -3.66 4.30
C ALA A 637 -17.10 -2.79 3.18
N HIS A 638 -16.72 -1.55 3.52
CA HIS A 638 -16.00 -0.67 2.62
C HIS A 638 -14.69 -1.28 2.13
N ASP A 639 -13.82 -1.71 3.04
CA ASP A 639 -12.51 -2.27 2.67
C ASP A 639 -12.65 -3.56 1.84
N ALA A 640 -13.63 -4.41 2.15
CA ALA A 640 -13.94 -5.62 1.38
C ALA A 640 -14.47 -5.32 -0.03
N ILE A 641 -15.33 -4.30 -0.17
CA ILE A 641 -15.86 -3.87 -1.47
C ILE A 641 -14.77 -3.19 -2.29
N VAL A 642 -13.93 -2.33 -1.71
CA VAL A 642 -12.77 -1.74 -2.40
C VAL A 642 -11.83 -2.82 -2.94
N HIS A 643 -11.49 -3.81 -2.11
CA HIS A 643 -10.68 -4.96 -2.52
C HIS A 643 -11.28 -5.73 -3.71
N LEU A 644 -12.61 -5.72 -3.88
CA LEU A 644 -13.31 -6.41 -4.97
C LEU A 644 -13.55 -5.52 -6.21
N SER A 645 -14.08 -4.31 -6.04
CA SER A 645 -14.59 -3.49 -7.14
C SER A 645 -13.57 -2.52 -7.72
N VAL A 646 -12.65 -2.02 -6.89
CA VAL A 646 -11.57 -1.10 -7.29
C VAL A 646 -10.27 -1.54 -6.62
N PRO A 647 -9.67 -2.66 -7.05
CA PRO A 647 -8.63 -3.36 -6.29
C PRO A 647 -7.35 -2.50 -6.11
N HIS A 648 -7.22 -1.84 -4.96
CA HIS A 648 -6.03 -1.14 -4.48
C HIS A 648 -6.13 -0.85 -2.97
N GLY A 649 -5.02 -0.49 -2.35
CA GLY A 649 -4.93 -0.06 -0.95
C GLY A 649 -4.14 1.23 -0.80
N LEU A 650 -3.94 1.66 0.45
CA LEU A 650 -3.22 2.91 0.74
C LEU A 650 -1.73 2.78 0.42
N GLU A 651 -1.08 1.71 0.88
CA GLU A 651 0.32 1.42 0.56
C GLU A 651 0.47 0.58 -0.72
N GLN A 652 -0.52 -0.29 -1.00
CA GLN A 652 -0.55 -1.15 -2.20
C GLN A 652 -1.45 -0.52 -3.27
N TYR A 653 -1.02 0.61 -3.83
CA TYR A 653 -1.83 1.36 -4.79
C TYR A 653 -1.88 0.71 -6.18
N THR A 654 -0.88 -0.09 -6.59
CA THR A 654 -0.98 -0.89 -7.83
C THR A 654 -1.66 -2.22 -7.58
N GLY A 655 -2.86 -2.38 -8.15
CA GLY A 655 -3.63 -3.63 -8.14
C GLY A 655 -4.35 -3.83 -9.47
N ALA A 656 -5.60 -3.38 -9.55
CA ALA A 656 -6.57 -3.52 -10.66
C ALA A 656 -6.99 -4.96 -11.00
N ALA A 657 -6.08 -5.92 -10.89
CA ALA A 657 -6.35 -7.33 -11.08
C ALA A 657 -7.07 -7.94 -9.88
N TRP A 658 -7.77 -9.05 -10.13
CA TRP A 658 -8.18 -9.97 -9.07
C TRP A 658 -7.09 -11.01 -8.85
N GLY A 659 -6.60 -11.14 -7.62
CA GLY A 659 -5.90 -12.34 -7.19
C GLY A 659 -6.89 -13.51 -7.14
N THR A 660 -6.59 -14.63 -7.78
CA THR A 660 -7.53 -15.78 -7.85
C THR A 660 -7.91 -16.26 -6.46
N ARG A 661 -6.89 -16.45 -5.60
CA ARG A 661 -7.07 -16.78 -4.19
C ARG A 661 -7.84 -15.69 -3.43
N ASP A 662 -7.49 -14.44 -3.67
CA ASP A 662 -8.04 -13.31 -2.90
C ASP A 662 -9.52 -13.08 -3.22
N ALA A 663 -9.93 -13.17 -4.48
CA ALA A 663 -11.33 -13.10 -4.91
C ALA A 663 -12.17 -14.24 -4.31
N CYS A 664 -11.60 -15.44 -4.19
CA CYS A 664 -12.24 -16.62 -3.58
C CYS A 664 -12.28 -16.61 -2.04
N GLN A 665 -11.70 -15.60 -1.38
CA GLN A 665 -11.68 -15.46 0.07
C GLN A 665 -12.48 -14.25 0.53
N GLY A 666 -11.81 -13.12 0.79
CA GLY A 666 -12.43 -11.95 1.43
C GLY A 666 -13.74 -11.53 0.77
N PRO A 667 -13.77 -11.31 -0.55
CA PRO A 667 -14.98 -10.95 -1.28
C PRO A 667 -16.10 -11.99 -1.14
N ILE A 668 -15.86 -13.26 -1.47
CA ILE A 668 -16.89 -14.31 -1.37
C ILE A 668 -17.38 -14.45 0.07
N GLU A 669 -16.49 -14.46 1.06
CA GLU A 669 -16.86 -14.62 2.46
C GLU A 669 -17.64 -13.42 3.01
N PHE A 670 -17.28 -12.19 2.60
CA PHE A 670 -18.05 -10.98 2.88
C PHE A 670 -19.46 -11.05 2.27
N LEU A 671 -19.54 -11.31 0.97
CA LEU A 671 -20.79 -11.34 0.22
C LEU A 671 -21.73 -12.41 0.81
N LEU A 672 -21.21 -13.61 1.10
CA LEU A 672 -22.01 -14.68 1.69
C LEU A 672 -22.43 -14.40 3.14
N ALA A 673 -21.57 -13.76 3.95
CA ALA A 673 -21.89 -13.42 5.33
C ALA A 673 -23.06 -12.43 5.44
N TYR A 674 -23.15 -11.45 4.53
CA TYR A 674 -24.28 -10.52 4.42
C TYR A 674 -25.38 -10.99 3.45
N GLU A 675 -25.29 -12.20 2.91
CA GLU A 675 -26.25 -12.78 1.96
C GLU A 675 -26.41 -11.99 0.64
N HIS A 676 -25.35 -11.37 0.12
CA HIS A 676 -25.25 -10.83 -1.25
C HIS A 676 -24.97 -11.94 -2.26
N ASP A 677 -25.90 -12.89 -2.35
CA ASP A 677 -25.71 -14.17 -3.05
C ASP A 677 -25.55 -14.01 -4.56
N ARG A 678 -26.23 -13.02 -5.15
CA ARG A 678 -26.17 -12.75 -6.60
C ARG A 678 -24.75 -12.35 -7.00
N GLU A 679 -24.17 -11.43 -6.26
CA GLU A 679 -22.81 -10.93 -6.48
C GLU A 679 -21.79 -12.06 -6.27
N ALA A 680 -21.96 -12.91 -5.24
CA ALA A 680 -21.10 -14.07 -5.02
C ALA A 680 -21.16 -15.08 -6.18
N LYS A 681 -22.34 -15.31 -6.75
CA LYS A 681 -22.50 -16.18 -7.94
C LYS A 681 -21.75 -15.63 -9.15
N GLU A 682 -21.82 -14.32 -9.39
CA GLU A 682 -21.12 -13.69 -10.52
C GLU A 682 -19.60 -13.71 -10.34
N VAL A 683 -19.07 -13.48 -9.13
CA VAL A 683 -17.63 -13.65 -8.85
C VAL A 683 -17.18 -15.07 -9.19
N LEU A 684 -17.93 -16.09 -8.79
CA LEU A 684 -17.60 -17.48 -9.13
C LEU A 684 -17.58 -17.72 -10.64
N LYS A 685 -18.60 -17.27 -11.35
CA LYS A 685 -18.66 -17.42 -12.81
C LYS A 685 -17.48 -16.76 -13.50
N THR A 686 -17.11 -15.55 -13.07
CA THR A 686 -15.94 -14.84 -13.61
C THR A 686 -14.65 -15.61 -13.30
N VAL A 687 -14.43 -16.05 -12.06
CA VAL A 687 -13.23 -16.84 -11.71
C VAL A 687 -13.16 -18.13 -12.52
N PHE A 688 -14.24 -18.91 -12.61
CA PHE A 688 -14.24 -20.13 -13.43
C PHE A 688 -14.03 -19.84 -14.92
N SER A 689 -14.44 -18.68 -15.42
CA SER A 689 -14.20 -18.28 -16.81
C SER A 689 -12.72 -18.05 -17.16
N GLU A 690 -11.87 -17.92 -16.14
CA GLU A 690 -10.44 -17.71 -16.27
C GLU A 690 -9.62 -18.99 -16.03
N GLN A 691 -10.28 -20.14 -15.88
CA GLN A 691 -9.59 -21.44 -15.82
C GLN A 691 -8.94 -21.76 -17.17
N TYR A 692 -7.69 -22.22 -17.13
CA TYR A 692 -6.98 -22.62 -18.34
C TYR A 692 -7.55 -23.90 -18.95
N LEU A 693 -7.71 -23.90 -20.28
CA LEU A 693 -8.37 -24.97 -21.03
C LEU A 693 -7.57 -26.27 -21.00
N GLU A 694 -6.28 -26.24 -21.32
CA GLU A 694 -5.45 -27.47 -21.37
C GLU A 694 -4.88 -27.81 -20.00
N LYS A 695 -4.40 -26.83 -19.23
CA LYS A 695 -3.79 -27.04 -17.89
C LYS A 695 -4.80 -27.30 -16.78
N GLY A 696 -5.96 -26.65 -16.80
CA GLY A 696 -7.00 -26.78 -15.78
C GLY A 696 -6.75 -26.02 -14.47
N ASP A 697 -5.67 -25.26 -14.36
CA ASP A 697 -5.38 -24.36 -13.24
C ASP A 697 -5.76 -22.90 -13.55
N TRP A 698 -5.32 -21.97 -12.70
CA TRP A 698 -5.58 -20.53 -12.81
C TRP A 698 -4.28 -19.74 -12.67
N PRO A 699 -4.20 -18.52 -13.23
CA PRO A 699 -3.11 -17.60 -12.93
C PRO A 699 -3.17 -17.16 -11.45
N GLN A 700 -2.04 -16.69 -10.91
CA GLN A 700 -1.99 -16.10 -9.55
C GLN A 700 -2.98 -14.93 -9.42
N TRP A 701 -3.02 -14.07 -10.44
CA TRP A 701 -3.92 -12.95 -10.59
C TRP A 701 -4.21 -12.69 -12.07
N PHE A 702 -5.33 -12.05 -12.36
CA PHE A 702 -5.75 -11.68 -13.73
C PHE A 702 -6.53 -10.37 -13.74
N MET A 703 -6.35 -9.58 -14.80
CA MET A 703 -7.26 -8.48 -15.10
C MET A 703 -8.49 -8.99 -15.87
N LEU A 704 -9.58 -8.22 -15.82
CA LEU A 704 -10.78 -8.50 -16.62
C LEU A 704 -10.63 -7.92 -18.04
N GLU A 705 -11.53 -8.34 -18.94
CA GLU A 705 -11.63 -7.74 -20.27
C GLU A 705 -11.80 -6.22 -20.15
N PRO A 706 -11.19 -5.42 -21.05
CA PRO A 706 -10.42 -5.81 -22.23
C PRO A 706 -8.92 -6.05 -21.96
N TYR A 707 -8.48 -6.04 -20.70
CA TYR A 707 -7.08 -6.23 -20.28
C TYR A 707 -6.76 -7.66 -19.87
N ALA A 708 -7.62 -8.62 -20.22
CA ALA A 708 -7.50 -9.99 -19.74
C ALA A 708 -6.16 -10.65 -20.11
N ASN A 709 -5.46 -10.22 -21.16
CA ASN A 709 -4.13 -10.71 -21.48
C ASN A 709 -3.05 -10.35 -20.44
N ILE A 710 -3.32 -9.38 -19.56
CA ILE A 710 -2.43 -8.97 -18.47
C ILE A 710 -2.78 -9.79 -17.23
N ARG A 711 -1.94 -10.79 -16.95
CA ARG A 711 -2.13 -11.78 -15.90
C ARG A 711 -0.78 -12.36 -15.48
N ALA A 712 -0.76 -13.05 -14.34
CA ALA A 712 0.42 -13.80 -13.92
C ALA A 712 0.68 -15.02 -14.83
N GLY A 713 1.96 -15.27 -15.15
CA GLY A 713 2.37 -16.44 -15.94
C GLY A 713 2.35 -17.76 -15.15
N ASP A 714 2.83 -17.72 -13.90
CA ASP A 714 2.86 -18.85 -12.97
C ASP A 714 1.94 -18.58 -11.76
N SER A 715 1.64 -19.64 -10.99
CA SER A 715 0.79 -19.56 -9.80
C SER A 715 1.25 -20.54 -8.71
N HIS A 716 0.91 -20.23 -7.46
CA HIS A 716 1.18 -21.09 -6.31
C HIS A 716 0.36 -22.38 -6.37
N GLY A 717 0.84 -23.46 -5.73
CA GLY A 717 0.20 -24.77 -5.79
C GLY A 717 -1.17 -24.83 -5.09
N ASP A 718 -1.50 -23.85 -4.25
CA ASP A 718 -2.81 -23.76 -3.61
C ASP A 718 -3.88 -23.06 -4.46
N ILE A 719 -3.48 -22.32 -5.50
CA ILE A 719 -4.37 -21.52 -6.35
C ILE A 719 -5.49 -22.36 -6.95
N VAL A 720 -5.17 -23.58 -7.41
CA VAL A 720 -6.13 -24.53 -7.99
C VAL A 720 -7.25 -24.94 -7.02
N VAL A 721 -7.06 -24.79 -5.70
CA VAL A 721 -8.02 -25.24 -4.68
C VAL A 721 -9.07 -24.18 -4.35
N TRP A 722 -8.74 -22.90 -4.49
CA TRP A 722 -9.59 -21.78 -4.03
C TRP A 722 -10.92 -21.63 -4.78
N PRO A 723 -10.98 -21.77 -6.12
CA PRO A 723 -12.26 -21.76 -6.85
C PRO A 723 -13.21 -22.87 -6.36
N LEU A 724 -12.69 -24.06 -6.05
CA LEU A 724 -13.48 -25.16 -5.50
C LEU A 724 -13.98 -24.87 -4.08
N LYS A 725 -13.14 -24.26 -3.23
CA LYS A 725 -13.57 -23.80 -1.90
C LYS A 725 -14.72 -22.79 -2.01
N ALA A 726 -14.55 -21.75 -2.83
CA ALA A 726 -15.54 -20.69 -2.99
C ALA A 726 -16.87 -21.24 -3.55
N LEU A 727 -16.81 -22.19 -4.49
CA LEU A 727 -17.98 -22.90 -5.00
C LEU A 727 -18.70 -23.70 -3.90
N CYS A 728 -17.94 -24.43 -3.07
CA CYS A 728 -18.51 -25.15 -1.93
C CYS A 728 -19.14 -24.19 -0.91
N ASP A 729 -18.47 -23.07 -0.59
CA ASP A 729 -18.99 -22.03 0.30
C ASP A 729 -20.31 -21.47 -0.22
N TYR A 730 -20.39 -21.13 -1.51
CA TYR A 730 -21.62 -20.64 -2.14
C TYR A 730 -22.75 -21.67 -2.07
N ILE A 731 -22.53 -22.91 -2.53
CA ILE A 731 -23.57 -23.95 -2.54
C ILE A 731 -24.04 -24.26 -1.12
N GLU A 732 -23.13 -24.31 -0.15
CA GLU A 732 -23.48 -24.55 1.25
C GLU A 732 -24.17 -23.35 1.89
N ALA A 733 -23.93 -22.11 1.45
CA ALA A 733 -24.65 -20.95 1.96
C ALA A 733 -26.06 -20.83 1.35
N THR A 734 -26.19 -20.99 0.03
CA THR A 734 -27.41 -20.70 -0.73
C THR A 734 -28.32 -21.92 -0.92
N GLY A 735 -27.73 -23.12 -1.02
CA GLY A 735 -28.42 -24.32 -1.48
C GLY A 735 -28.64 -24.36 -3.00
N ASP A 736 -28.08 -23.40 -3.75
CA ASP A 736 -28.18 -23.34 -5.21
C ASP A 736 -27.23 -24.37 -5.86
N LEU A 737 -27.77 -25.56 -6.10
CA LEU A 737 -27.08 -26.64 -6.80
C LEU A 737 -27.00 -26.40 -8.32
N ALA A 738 -27.89 -25.57 -8.87
CA ALA A 738 -27.97 -25.31 -10.31
C ALA A 738 -26.77 -24.51 -10.83
N ILE A 739 -25.98 -23.88 -9.95
CA ILE A 739 -24.71 -23.24 -10.33
C ILE A 739 -23.77 -24.21 -11.07
N LEU A 740 -23.82 -25.51 -10.79
CA LEU A 740 -22.96 -26.50 -11.44
C LEU A 740 -23.32 -26.70 -12.92
N ASP A 741 -24.54 -26.36 -13.32
CA ASP A 741 -25.03 -26.44 -14.71
C ASP A 741 -24.81 -25.12 -15.47
N GLU A 742 -24.38 -24.05 -14.79
CA GLU A 742 -24.05 -22.77 -15.44
C GLU A 742 -22.86 -22.96 -16.38
N LYS A 743 -22.98 -22.41 -17.58
CA LYS A 743 -21.93 -22.49 -18.59
C LYS A 743 -21.04 -21.25 -18.54
N VAL A 744 -19.74 -21.48 -18.45
CA VAL A 744 -18.71 -20.45 -18.49
C VAL A 744 -17.63 -20.82 -19.50
N SER A 745 -16.92 -19.81 -20.00
CA SER A 745 -15.82 -20.00 -20.95
C SER A 745 -14.61 -20.64 -20.27
N TRP A 746 -13.66 -21.11 -21.06
CA TRP A 746 -12.28 -21.33 -20.62
C TRP A 746 -11.39 -20.16 -21.07
N ARG A 747 -10.17 -20.12 -20.54
CA ARG A 747 -9.09 -19.29 -21.05
C ARG A 747 -8.09 -20.16 -21.82
N ASP A 748 -7.76 -19.76 -23.04
CA ASP A 748 -6.69 -20.39 -23.81
C ASP A 748 -5.33 -19.85 -23.33
N GLU A 749 -4.51 -20.70 -22.70
CA GLU A 749 -3.17 -20.34 -22.20
C GLU A 749 -2.13 -19.99 -23.29
N LYS A 750 -2.41 -20.23 -24.57
CA LYS A 750 -1.50 -19.87 -25.67
C LYS A 750 -1.86 -18.50 -26.25
N THR A 751 -3.15 -18.25 -26.44
CA THR A 751 -3.64 -17.00 -27.05
C THR A 751 -4.08 -15.95 -26.04
N MET A 752 -4.26 -16.34 -24.78
CA MET A 752 -4.89 -15.56 -23.70
C MET A 752 -6.33 -15.11 -24.02
N ALA A 753 -6.96 -15.65 -25.05
CA ALA A 753 -8.34 -15.36 -25.42
C ALA A 753 -9.33 -16.31 -24.72
N ARG A 754 -10.60 -15.91 -24.68
CA ARG A 754 -11.68 -16.80 -24.24
C ARG A 754 -11.84 -17.93 -25.26
N ALA A 755 -11.90 -19.16 -24.79
CA ALA A 755 -12.23 -20.30 -25.63
C ALA A 755 -13.65 -20.15 -26.21
N PRO A 756 -13.89 -20.56 -27.47
CA PRO A 756 -15.18 -20.37 -28.12
C PRO A 756 -16.30 -21.26 -27.56
N GLU A 757 -15.95 -22.43 -27.03
CA GLU A 757 -16.90 -23.41 -26.50
C GLU A 757 -16.91 -23.36 -24.97
N PRO A 758 -18.00 -22.87 -24.34
CA PRO A 758 -18.14 -22.86 -22.90
C PRO A 758 -18.64 -24.21 -22.37
N ASP A 759 -18.21 -24.57 -21.17
CA ASP A 759 -18.63 -25.78 -20.46
C ASP A 759 -19.30 -25.47 -19.13
N THR A 760 -20.02 -26.46 -18.61
CA THR A 760 -20.64 -26.34 -17.28
C THR A 760 -19.58 -26.26 -16.18
N ILE A 761 -19.86 -25.53 -15.10
CA ILE A 761 -18.96 -25.48 -13.93
C ILE A 761 -18.64 -26.90 -13.39
N ALA A 762 -19.56 -27.86 -13.51
CA ALA A 762 -19.28 -29.26 -13.17
C ALA A 762 -18.08 -29.85 -13.95
N ILE A 763 -17.96 -29.56 -15.25
CA ILE A 763 -16.85 -30.02 -16.11
C ILE A 763 -15.56 -29.29 -15.74
N HIS A 764 -15.63 -27.98 -15.47
CA HIS A 764 -14.51 -27.20 -14.93
C HIS A 764 -13.93 -27.81 -13.64
N VAL A 765 -14.82 -28.25 -12.72
CA VAL A 765 -14.41 -28.94 -11.50
C VAL A 765 -13.83 -30.33 -11.77
N GLU A 766 -14.34 -31.07 -12.76
CA GLU A 766 -13.74 -32.34 -13.17
C GLU A 766 -12.31 -32.16 -13.67
N LYS A 767 -12.08 -31.16 -14.54
CA LYS A 767 -10.75 -30.79 -15.01
C LYS A 767 -9.80 -30.39 -13.87
N LEU A 768 -10.27 -29.55 -12.94
CA LEU A 768 -9.53 -29.18 -11.73
C LEU A 768 -9.09 -30.43 -10.94
N LEU A 769 -10.00 -31.37 -10.73
CA LEU A 769 -9.72 -32.60 -9.98
C LEU A 769 -8.71 -33.51 -10.70
N ASP A 770 -8.67 -33.50 -12.03
CA ASP A 770 -7.66 -34.20 -12.82
C ASP A 770 -6.29 -33.52 -12.68
N THR A 771 -6.21 -32.20 -12.83
CA THR A 771 -4.98 -31.41 -12.59
C THR A 771 -4.40 -31.67 -11.19
N VAL A 772 -5.25 -31.72 -10.17
CA VAL A 772 -4.85 -32.05 -8.79
C VAL A 772 -4.26 -33.47 -8.67
N ARG A 773 -4.85 -34.46 -9.35
CA ARG A 773 -4.35 -35.85 -9.30
C ARG A 773 -2.99 -35.99 -9.95
N GLU A 774 -2.76 -35.29 -11.04
CA GLU A 774 -1.46 -35.25 -11.74
C GLU A 774 -0.38 -34.59 -10.87
N ALA A 775 -0.77 -33.61 -10.06
CA ALA A 775 0.11 -32.89 -9.14
C ALA A 775 0.44 -33.66 -7.83
N PHE A 776 -0.04 -34.89 -7.64
CA PHE A 776 0.36 -35.67 -6.45
C PHE A 776 1.83 -36.14 -6.52
N ILE A 777 2.45 -36.26 -5.35
CA ILE A 777 3.73 -36.96 -5.21
C ILE A 777 3.51 -38.44 -5.57
N PRO A 778 4.30 -39.01 -6.51
CA PRO A 778 4.15 -40.39 -6.94
C PRO A 778 4.05 -41.39 -5.77
N GLY A 779 3.06 -42.28 -5.81
CA GLY A 779 2.81 -43.26 -4.76
C GLY A 779 2.05 -42.74 -3.54
N THR A 780 1.67 -41.46 -3.50
CA THR A 780 0.88 -40.84 -2.44
C THR A 780 -0.33 -40.08 -2.99
N HIS A 781 -1.16 -39.52 -2.10
CA HIS A 781 -2.22 -38.55 -2.44
C HIS A 781 -1.92 -37.17 -1.84
N LEU A 782 -0.64 -36.79 -1.80
CA LEU A 782 -0.19 -35.50 -1.28
C LEU A 782 0.15 -34.59 -2.46
N ILE A 783 -0.53 -33.45 -2.55
CA ILE A 783 -0.31 -32.45 -3.61
C ILE A 783 1.04 -31.76 -3.42
N ARG A 784 1.81 -31.64 -4.51
CA ARG A 784 3.09 -30.93 -4.54
C ARG A 784 2.89 -29.47 -4.17
N TYR A 785 3.97 -28.86 -3.67
CA TYR A 785 3.99 -27.47 -3.26
C TYR A 785 3.84 -26.51 -4.44
N GLY A 786 4.45 -26.83 -5.59
CA GLY A 786 4.51 -25.89 -6.71
C GLY A 786 5.29 -24.64 -6.31
N GLU A 787 4.90 -23.48 -6.86
CA GLU A 787 5.61 -22.20 -6.63
C GLU A 787 5.35 -21.59 -5.24
N GLY A 788 4.53 -22.23 -4.39
CA GLY A 788 4.21 -21.71 -3.06
C GLY A 788 2.88 -22.21 -2.49
N ASP A 789 2.57 -21.75 -1.28
CA ASP A 789 1.22 -21.80 -0.69
C ASP A 789 0.74 -20.40 -0.29
N TRP A 790 -0.24 -20.30 0.63
CA TRP A 790 -0.77 -19.02 1.11
C TRP A 790 0.31 -18.12 1.75
N ASN A 791 1.31 -18.70 2.41
CA ASN A 791 2.40 -17.89 2.94
C ASN A 791 3.41 -17.60 1.83
N ASP A 792 3.13 -16.51 1.10
CA ASP A 792 3.95 -16.02 0.02
C ASP A 792 5.43 -15.78 0.45
N SER A 793 5.76 -15.72 1.76
CA SER A 793 7.15 -15.57 2.21
C SER A 793 7.98 -16.84 2.08
N LEU A 794 7.34 -18.00 2.04
CA LEU A 794 7.96 -19.33 2.03
C LEU A 794 7.94 -19.99 0.65
N GLN A 795 7.86 -19.19 -0.42
CA GLN A 795 8.09 -19.67 -1.79
C GLN A 795 9.47 -20.36 -1.88
N PRO A 796 9.59 -21.49 -2.61
CA PRO A 796 10.85 -22.20 -2.69
C PRO A 796 11.88 -21.39 -3.50
N ALA A 797 13.08 -21.24 -2.96
CA ALA A 797 14.22 -20.70 -3.70
C ALA A 797 14.86 -21.78 -4.60
N ASP A 798 14.80 -23.04 -4.17
CA ASP A 798 15.31 -24.21 -4.89
C ASP A 798 14.19 -24.85 -5.75
N PRO A 799 14.36 -24.94 -7.09
CA PRO A 799 13.42 -25.61 -7.99
C PRO A 799 13.12 -27.07 -7.62
N HIS A 800 14.04 -27.78 -6.96
CA HIS A 800 13.77 -29.14 -6.49
C HIS A 800 12.64 -29.17 -5.47
N LEU A 801 12.57 -28.18 -4.58
CA LEU A 801 11.51 -28.07 -3.57
C LEU A 801 10.14 -27.80 -4.19
N ARG A 802 10.08 -27.08 -5.32
CA ARG A 802 8.82 -26.89 -6.07
C ARG A 802 8.16 -28.23 -6.42
N ASP A 803 8.98 -29.18 -6.89
CA ASP A 803 8.51 -30.44 -7.46
C ASP A 803 8.33 -31.56 -6.42
N TRP A 804 9.06 -31.50 -5.30
CA TRP A 804 9.12 -32.59 -4.32
C TRP A 804 8.74 -32.20 -2.89
N MET A 805 8.49 -30.93 -2.60
CA MET A 805 7.96 -30.51 -1.31
C MET A 805 6.43 -30.59 -1.29
N VAL A 806 5.87 -30.80 -0.11
CA VAL A 806 4.43 -30.80 0.16
C VAL A 806 4.16 -29.87 1.33
N SER A 807 3.22 -28.94 1.17
CA SER A 807 2.67 -28.14 2.28
C SER A 807 1.55 -28.92 2.97
N SER A 808 1.69 -29.14 4.29
CA SER A 808 0.62 -29.76 5.09
C SER A 808 -0.65 -28.92 5.06
N TRP A 809 -0.52 -27.59 4.95
CA TRP A 809 -1.65 -26.68 4.84
C TRP A 809 -2.40 -26.87 3.52
N THR A 810 -1.71 -26.93 2.38
CA THR A 810 -2.34 -27.13 1.05
C THR A 810 -3.07 -28.48 0.99
N VAL A 811 -2.47 -29.54 1.54
CA VAL A 811 -3.11 -30.85 1.63
C VAL A 811 -4.38 -30.80 2.48
N ALA A 812 -4.36 -30.10 3.62
CA ALA A 812 -5.52 -29.93 4.49
C ALA A 812 -6.64 -29.13 3.82
N LEU A 813 -6.29 -28.06 3.09
CA LEU A 813 -7.23 -27.26 2.33
C LEU A 813 -7.91 -28.09 1.24
N LEU A 814 -7.14 -28.82 0.44
CA LEU A 814 -7.67 -29.69 -0.62
C LEU A 814 -8.54 -30.83 -0.05
N TYR A 815 -8.11 -31.45 1.04
CA TYR A 815 -8.86 -32.52 1.71
C TYR A 815 -10.27 -32.05 2.08
N GLU A 816 -10.37 -30.86 2.67
CA GLU A 816 -11.64 -30.25 3.05
C GLU A 816 -12.56 -30.13 1.83
N GLN A 817 -12.06 -29.54 0.73
CA GLN A 817 -12.90 -29.26 -0.42
C GLN A 817 -13.35 -30.54 -1.14
N ILE A 818 -12.49 -31.57 -1.22
CA ILE A 818 -12.89 -32.89 -1.75
C ILE A 818 -14.00 -33.52 -0.91
N VAL A 819 -13.94 -33.39 0.42
CA VAL A 819 -14.98 -33.91 1.32
C VAL A 819 -16.29 -33.14 1.15
N ARG A 820 -16.23 -31.80 1.07
CA ARG A 820 -17.41 -30.94 0.88
C ARG A 820 -18.07 -31.18 -0.48
N TYR A 821 -17.28 -31.17 -1.55
CA TYR A 821 -17.79 -31.44 -2.91
C TYR A 821 -18.36 -32.85 -3.06
N SER A 822 -17.76 -33.86 -2.42
CA SER A 822 -18.35 -35.20 -2.34
C SER A 822 -19.74 -35.21 -1.69
N ALA A 823 -19.96 -34.40 -0.64
CA ALA A 823 -21.27 -34.27 -0.01
C ALA A 823 -22.28 -33.57 -0.94
N ILE A 824 -21.84 -32.57 -1.70
CA ILE A 824 -22.64 -31.87 -2.72
C ILE A 824 -23.06 -32.85 -3.84
N LEU A 825 -22.12 -33.61 -4.41
CA LEU A 825 -22.41 -34.63 -5.43
C LEU A 825 -23.41 -35.68 -4.96
N ARG A 826 -23.34 -36.09 -3.68
CA ARG A 826 -24.33 -37.00 -3.11
C ARG A 826 -25.74 -36.39 -3.07
N ARG A 827 -25.86 -35.09 -2.77
CA ARG A 827 -27.14 -34.37 -2.77
C ARG A 827 -27.74 -34.23 -4.17
N LEU A 828 -26.90 -34.16 -5.20
CA LEU A 828 -27.28 -34.18 -6.62
C LEU A 828 -27.68 -35.59 -7.12
N GLY A 829 -27.49 -36.63 -6.32
CA GLY A 829 -27.75 -38.02 -6.73
C GLY A 829 -26.56 -38.69 -7.44
N HIS A 830 -25.40 -38.05 -7.55
CA HIS A 830 -24.19 -38.62 -8.13
C HIS A 830 -23.38 -39.47 -7.11
N GLY A 831 -24.01 -40.53 -6.60
CA GLY A 831 -23.47 -41.37 -5.50
C GLY A 831 -22.10 -42.00 -5.79
N ASP A 832 -21.88 -42.48 -7.02
CA ASP A 832 -20.62 -43.15 -7.39
C ASP A 832 -19.44 -42.19 -7.51
N LYS A 833 -19.63 -41.03 -8.16
CA LYS A 833 -18.64 -39.94 -8.18
C LYS A 833 -18.29 -39.49 -6.76
N ALA A 834 -19.32 -39.29 -5.92
CA ALA A 834 -19.13 -38.95 -4.51
C ALA A 834 -18.30 -40.01 -3.75
N LYS A 835 -18.55 -41.30 -4.00
CA LYS A 835 -17.79 -42.42 -3.40
C LYS A 835 -16.33 -42.43 -3.86
N GLY A 836 -16.06 -42.11 -5.13
CA GLY A 836 -14.70 -41.93 -5.66
C GLY A 836 -13.91 -40.86 -4.90
N LEU A 837 -14.49 -39.66 -4.74
CA LEU A 837 -13.87 -38.57 -3.98
C LEU A 837 -13.64 -38.93 -2.49
N ARG A 838 -14.56 -39.68 -1.87
CA ARG A 838 -14.36 -40.16 -0.48
C ARG A 838 -13.19 -41.12 -0.36
N LYS A 839 -12.92 -41.96 -1.37
CA LYS A 839 -11.75 -42.85 -1.38
C LYS A 839 -10.45 -42.04 -1.44
N ILE A 840 -10.40 -41.04 -2.34
CA ILE A 840 -9.26 -40.11 -2.44
C ILE A 840 -9.04 -39.42 -1.09
N ALA A 841 -10.08 -38.79 -0.52
CA ALA A 841 -9.97 -38.13 0.79
C ALA A 841 -9.47 -39.09 1.89
N THR A 842 -9.92 -40.35 1.90
CA THR A 842 -9.46 -41.35 2.87
C THR A 842 -7.97 -41.65 2.70
N ALA A 843 -7.50 -41.77 1.45
CA ALA A 843 -6.09 -41.99 1.14
C ALA A 843 -5.24 -40.76 1.50
N MET A 844 -5.70 -39.54 1.19
CA MET A 844 -5.05 -38.29 1.61
C MET A 844 -4.87 -38.23 3.13
N ARG A 845 -5.92 -38.54 3.90
CA ARG A 845 -5.84 -38.57 5.37
C ARG A 845 -4.81 -39.57 5.86
N ARG A 846 -4.77 -40.77 5.27
CA ARG A 846 -3.78 -41.79 5.63
C ARG A 846 -2.37 -41.29 5.33
N ASP A 847 -2.13 -40.78 4.13
CA ASP A 847 -0.81 -40.34 3.67
C ASP A 847 -0.33 -39.11 4.47
N PHE A 848 -1.23 -38.16 4.77
CA PHE A 848 -0.96 -37.03 5.65
C PHE A 848 -0.51 -37.48 7.05
N ASN A 849 -1.24 -38.40 7.69
CA ASN A 849 -0.86 -38.88 9.03
C ASN A 849 0.42 -39.73 9.01
N ARG A 850 0.67 -40.46 7.92
CA ARG A 850 1.86 -41.30 7.79
C ARG A 850 3.13 -40.47 7.57
N HIS A 851 3.04 -39.44 6.74
CA HIS A 851 4.23 -38.74 6.26
C HIS A 851 4.44 -37.37 6.91
N LEU A 852 3.37 -36.65 7.26
CA LEU A 852 3.43 -35.25 7.70
C LEU A 852 3.16 -35.06 9.20
N VAL A 853 2.73 -36.12 9.91
CA VAL A 853 2.56 -36.11 11.37
C VAL A 853 3.57 -37.07 12.00
N ARG A 854 4.45 -36.54 12.83
CA ARG A 854 5.45 -37.34 13.56
C ARG A 854 5.41 -36.98 15.03
N GLU A 855 5.45 -37.99 15.91
CA GLU A 855 5.40 -37.78 17.37
C GLU A 855 4.23 -36.91 17.85
N GLY A 856 3.10 -36.97 17.13
CA GLY A 856 1.88 -36.22 17.46
C GLY A 856 1.83 -34.78 16.96
N VAL A 857 2.87 -34.29 16.27
CA VAL A 857 2.95 -32.93 15.72
C VAL A 857 2.89 -32.96 14.20
N VAL A 858 2.06 -32.09 13.60
CA VAL A 858 2.07 -31.86 12.15
C VAL A 858 3.25 -30.97 11.77
N ALA A 859 3.99 -31.35 10.72
CA ALA A 859 5.02 -30.51 10.13
C ALA A 859 4.41 -29.38 9.29
N GLY A 860 5.14 -28.27 9.12
CA GLY A 860 4.78 -27.28 8.11
C GLY A 860 4.85 -27.88 6.71
N TYR A 861 5.99 -28.50 6.39
CA TYR A 861 6.28 -29.09 5.08
C TYR A 861 6.93 -30.46 5.19
N GLY A 862 6.76 -31.28 4.15
CA GLY A 862 7.48 -32.53 3.95
C GLY A 862 8.19 -32.55 2.60
N ILE A 863 9.48 -32.86 2.56
CA ILE A 863 10.27 -33.01 1.32
C ILE A 863 10.38 -34.51 1.00
N PHE A 864 9.94 -34.89 -0.20
CA PHE A 864 9.93 -36.26 -0.70
C PHE A 864 11.03 -36.47 -1.73
N ASP A 865 12.29 -36.38 -1.31
CA ASP A 865 13.43 -36.60 -2.20
C ASP A 865 13.42 -38.04 -2.73
N PRO A 866 13.38 -38.27 -4.06
CA PRO A 866 13.39 -39.61 -4.64
C PRO A 866 14.63 -40.44 -4.30
N SER A 867 15.72 -39.80 -3.87
CA SER A 867 16.99 -40.45 -3.52
C SER A 867 17.03 -40.97 -2.08
N HIS A 868 16.04 -40.65 -1.25
CA HIS A 868 15.97 -41.05 0.16
C HIS A 868 14.60 -41.64 0.52
N ASP A 869 14.58 -42.61 1.44
CA ASP A 869 13.32 -43.19 1.94
C ASP A 869 12.68 -42.27 3.00
N GLY A 870 11.39 -41.97 2.82
CA GLY A 870 10.60 -41.18 3.76
C GLY A 870 10.61 -39.68 3.47
N ALA A 871 9.94 -38.90 4.33
CA ALA A 871 9.86 -37.45 4.20
C ALA A 871 10.76 -36.74 5.23
N GLU A 872 11.59 -35.80 4.75
CA GLU A 872 12.25 -34.80 5.60
C GLU A 872 11.20 -33.76 6.01
N LEU A 873 11.12 -33.42 7.30
CA LEU A 873 10.10 -32.52 7.83
C LEU A 873 10.68 -31.15 8.16
N LEU A 874 10.07 -30.10 7.62
CA LEU A 874 10.37 -28.71 7.96
C LEU A 874 9.26 -28.10 8.82
N LEU A 875 9.62 -27.11 9.65
CA LEU A 875 8.73 -26.49 10.63
C LEU A 875 8.09 -27.58 11.52
N HIS A 876 8.96 -28.43 12.07
CA HIS A 876 8.64 -29.57 12.92
C HIS A 876 9.75 -29.70 13.99
N PRO A 877 9.51 -30.23 15.20
CA PRO A 877 10.56 -30.40 16.22
C PRO A 877 11.83 -31.17 15.78
N SER A 878 11.72 -31.96 14.71
CA SER A 878 12.86 -32.67 14.10
C SER A 878 13.63 -31.85 13.05
N ASP A 879 13.12 -30.69 12.65
CA ASP A 879 13.75 -29.82 11.65
C ASP A 879 15.08 -29.30 12.19
N ARG A 880 16.17 -29.61 11.47
CA ARG A 880 17.52 -29.11 11.75
C ARG A 880 17.99 -28.11 10.69
N ARG A 881 17.25 -27.99 9.58
CA ARG A 881 17.59 -27.20 8.41
C ARG A 881 17.19 -25.74 8.61
N THR A 882 15.97 -25.49 9.06
CA THR A 882 15.50 -24.13 9.40
C THR A 882 15.60 -23.84 10.90
N GLY A 883 15.54 -24.89 11.73
CA GLY A 883 15.44 -24.78 13.18
C GLY A 883 14.13 -24.17 13.68
N LEU A 884 13.09 -24.15 12.83
CA LEU A 884 11.71 -23.80 13.16
C LEU A 884 10.91 -25.08 13.43
N HIS A 885 9.95 -25.01 14.34
CA HIS A 885 9.30 -26.21 14.87
C HIS A 885 7.79 -26.27 14.64
N TYR A 886 7.12 -25.14 14.44
CA TYR A 886 5.66 -25.12 14.36
C TYR A 886 5.16 -24.18 13.26
N SER A 887 4.12 -24.63 12.55
CA SER A 887 3.40 -23.84 11.55
C SER A 887 1.94 -23.66 11.96
N LEU A 888 1.52 -22.41 12.17
CA LEU A 888 0.14 -22.08 12.54
C LEU A 888 -0.86 -22.53 11.47
N ILE A 889 -0.53 -22.28 10.20
CA ILE A 889 -1.44 -22.53 9.09
C ILE A 889 -1.70 -24.03 8.94
N SER A 890 -0.64 -24.85 9.02
CA SER A 890 -0.76 -26.32 8.94
C SER A 890 -1.64 -26.88 10.05
N MET A 891 -1.61 -26.29 11.25
CA MET A 891 -2.48 -26.69 12.35
C MET A 891 -3.92 -26.22 12.15
N THR A 892 -4.14 -24.93 11.92
CA THR A 892 -5.48 -24.32 11.85
C THR A 892 -6.30 -24.89 10.69
N GLN A 893 -5.72 -25.01 9.49
CA GLN A 893 -6.44 -25.54 8.33
C GLN A 893 -6.80 -27.04 8.51
N ALA A 894 -5.93 -27.84 9.12
CA ALA A 894 -6.25 -29.24 9.41
C ALA A 894 -7.38 -29.40 10.44
N MET A 895 -7.55 -28.44 11.35
CA MET A 895 -8.70 -28.37 12.27
C MET A 895 -9.97 -27.98 11.54
N LEU A 896 -9.95 -26.86 10.80
CA LEU A 896 -11.10 -26.33 10.06
C LEU A 896 -11.63 -27.34 9.04
N GLY A 897 -10.72 -27.94 8.27
CA GLY A 897 -11.03 -28.94 7.26
C GLY A 897 -11.46 -30.31 7.79
N GLY A 898 -11.48 -30.49 9.11
CA GLY A 898 -11.83 -31.75 9.76
C GLY A 898 -10.85 -32.89 9.47
N LEU A 899 -9.64 -32.59 9.00
CA LEU A 899 -8.58 -33.57 8.73
C LEU A 899 -7.99 -34.13 10.03
N PHE A 900 -7.91 -33.32 11.08
CA PHE A 900 -7.57 -33.79 12.42
C PHE A 900 -8.70 -34.55 13.09
N THR A 901 -8.32 -35.57 13.85
CA THR A 901 -9.19 -36.18 14.86
C THR A 901 -9.45 -35.19 16.01
N PRO A 902 -10.50 -35.39 16.84
CA PRO A 902 -10.72 -34.55 18.02
C PRO A 902 -9.53 -34.50 18.99
N VAL A 903 -8.78 -35.61 19.11
CA VAL A 903 -7.58 -35.68 19.95
C VAL A 903 -6.46 -34.81 19.37
N GLN A 904 -6.14 -34.99 18.08
CA GLN A 904 -5.13 -34.18 17.39
C GLN A 904 -5.47 -32.69 17.48
N ARG A 905 -6.73 -32.31 17.27
CA ARG A 905 -7.18 -30.92 17.40
C ARG A 905 -6.87 -30.34 18.77
N ARG A 906 -7.29 -31.03 19.84
CA ARG A 906 -7.05 -30.59 21.22
C ARG A 906 -5.56 -30.46 21.52
N ASP A 907 -4.75 -31.40 21.06
CA ASP A 907 -3.31 -31.39 21.34
C ASP A 907 -2.59 -30.28 20.55
N HIS A 908 -2.95 -30.05 19.29
CA HIS A 908 -2.41 -28.92 18.51
C HIS A 908 -2.91 -27.55 19.01
N MET A 909 -4.12 -27.46 19.56
CA MET A 909 -4.57 -26.23 20.23
C MET A 909 -3.70 -25.90 21.45
N LYS A 910 -3.16 -26.89 22.16
CA LYS A 910 -2.17 -26.64 23.22
C LYS A 910 -0.86 -26.11 22.65
N LEU A 911 -0.36 -26.69 21.55
CA LEU A 911 0.85 -26.22 20.88
C LEU A 911 0.71 -24.76 20.41
N ILE A 912 -0.44 -24.40 19.83
CA ILE A 912 -0.72 -23.01 19.44
C ILE A 912 -0.65 -22.09 20.68
N LYS A 913 -1.35 -22.45 21.76
CA LYS A 913 -1.36 -21.65 23.00
C LYS A 913 0.04 -21.52 23.62
N GLU A 914 0.86 -22.56 23.55
CA GLU A 914 2.18 -22.59 24.18
C GLU A 914 3.25 -21.86 23.35
N HIS A 915 3.26 -22.06 22.03
CA HIS A 915 4.38 -21.66 21.17
C HIS A 915 4.05 -20.52 20.22
N LEU A 916 2.78 -20.34 19.84
CA LEU A 916 2.39 -19.43 18.75
C LEU A 916 1.49 -18.28 19.20
N LEU A 917 0.83 -18.38 20.36
CA LEU A 917 -0.02 -17.32 20.92
C LEU A 917 0.81 -16.35 21.76
N PHE A 918 0.71 -15.08 21.41
CA PHE A 918 1.39 -13.94 22.04
C PHE A 918 0.34 -12.89 22.40
N PRO A 919 0.70 -11.82 23.15
CA PRO A 919 -0.27 -10.82 23.60
C PRO A 919 -1.08 -10.21 22.46
N ASP A 920 -0.44 -9.90 21.33
CA ASP A 920 -1.05 -9.26 20.18
C ASP A 920 -1.76 -10.21 19.20
N GLY A 921 -1.63 -11.52 19.39
CA GLY A 921 -2.28 -12.52 18.53
C GLY A 921 -1.44 -13.78 18.32
N VAL A 922 -1.89 -14.62 17.39
CA VAL A 922 -1.17 -15.84 17.00
C VAL A 922 -0.19 -15.54 15.86
N ARG A 923 0.99 -16.15 15.92
CA ARG A 923 2.04 -16.01 14.92
C ARG A 923 2.12 -17.20 13.99
N LEU A 924 2.50 -16.96 12.74
CA LEU A 924 2.67 -17.97 11.69
C LEU A 924 3.66 -19.06 12.09
N MET A 925 4.72 -18.68 12.80
CA MET A 925 5.81 -19.53 13.30
C MET A 925 6.22 -19.07 14.71
N GLU A 926 6.94 -19.89 15.46
CA GLU A 926 7.28 -19.58 16.86
C GLU A 926 8.39 -18.52 17.01
N LYS A 927 9.17 -18.28 15.95
CA LYS A 927 10.23 -17.28 15.86
C LYS A 927 10.52 -16.91 14.40
N PRO A 928 11.21 -15.78 14.13
CA PRO A 928 11.57 -15.39 12.77
C PRO A 928 12.47 -16.43 12.08
N ALA A 929 12.34 -16.54 10.76
CA ALA A 929 13.31 -17.26 9.95
C ALA A 929 14.69 -16.56 10.04
N THR A 930 15.76 -17.32 9.86
CA THR A 930 17.12 -16.79 9.84
C THR A 930 17.26 -15.78 8.69
N TYR A 931 17.87 -14.64 8.98
CA TYR A 931 18.20 -13.62 7.99
C TYR A 931 19.71 -13.41 7.97
N ALA A 932 20.32 -13.51 6.80
CA ALA A 932 21.77 -13.45 6.60
C ALA A 932 22.15 -12.39 5.55
N GLY A 933 21.55 -11.19 5.63
CA GLY A 933 21.84 -10.09 4.72
C GLY A 933 21.18 -10.18 3.35
N GLY A 934 20.18 -11.07 3.19
CA GLY A 934 19.31 -11.11 2.00
C GLY A 934 19.47 -12.24 0.98
N PRO A 935 20.60 -12.98 0.88
CA PRO A 935 20.68 -14.14 -0.02
C PRO A 935 19.63 -15.22 0.31
N GLU A 936 19.01 -15.76 -0.73
CA GLU A 936 17.95 -16.77 -0.65
C GLU A 936 18.55 -18.18 -0.82
N THR A 937 18.29 -19.07 0.14
CA THR A 937 18.79 -20.44 0.15
C THR A 937 17.68 -21.49 0.14
N LEU A 938 16.70 -21.38 1.04
CA LEU A 938 15.56 -22.31 1.10
C LEU A 938 14.29 -21.64 0.63
N PHE A 939 14.03 -20.47 1.21
CA PHE A 939 12.85 -19.67 0.92
C PHE A 939 13.27 -18.34 0.30
N ARG A 940 12.38 -17.79 -0.52
CA ARG A 940 12.60 -16.48 -1.15
C ARG A 940 12.45 -15.35 -0.12
N ARG A 941 11.26 -14.77 -0.03
CA ARG A 941 11.02 -13.51 0.71
C ARG A 941 11.29 -13.60 2.22
N ALA A 942 11.19 -14.78 2.84
CA ALA A 942 11.54 -14.98 4.25
C ALA A 942 13.04 -14.72 4.55
N GLU A 943 13.91 -14.95 3.56
CA GLU A 943 15.36 -14.78 3.65
C GLU A 943 15.83 -13.48 2.98
N SER A 944 15.07 -12.95 2.02
CA SER A 944 15.41 -11.69 1.32
C SER A 944 14.80 -10.42 1.89
N SER A 945 13.72 -10.46 2.69
CA SER A 945 13.16 -9.24 3.27
C SER A 945 13.98 -8.75 4.47
N SER A 946 14.51 -7.53 4.35
CA SER A 946 15.28 -6.85 5.40
C SER A 946 14.38 -6.17 6.44
N PHE A 947 13.17 -5.77 6.02
CA PHE A 947 12.12 -5.21 6.87
C PHE A 947 11.46 -6.28 7.75
N PHE A 948 11.21 -5.94 9.03
CA PHE A 948 10.47 -6.80 9.94
C PHE A 948 9.01 -6.37 10.07
N GLY A 949 8.21 -6.74 9.09
CA GLY A 949 6.75 -6.55 9.11
C GLY A 949 6.06 -7.45 8.09
N ARG A 950 4.81 -7.19 7.76
CA ARG A 950 4.04 -8.04 6.83
C ARG A 950 4.02 -9.51 7.30
N GLU A 951 4.14 -10.48 6.39
CA GLU A 951 4.22 -11.91 6.76
C GLU A 951 5.50 -12.24 7.55
N ILE A 952 6.57 -11.44 7.38
CA ILE A 952 7.87 -11.61 8.05
C ILE A 952 7.78 -11.28 9.55
N GLY A 953 6.89 -10.34 9.91
CA GLY A 953 6.55 -10.01 11.30
C GLY A 953 5.80 -11.12 12.06
N LEU A 954 5.39 -12.16 11.32
CA LEU A 954 4.72 -13.39 11.78
C LEU A 954 3.31 -13.25 12.31
N MET A 955 2.87 -12.09 12.81
CA MET A 955 1.46 -11.86 13.15
C MET A 955 0.76 -11.22 11.94
N TYR A 956 0.31 -12.06 11.02
CA TYR A 956 -0.50 -11.63 9.88
C TYR A 956 -1.98 -11.80 10.22
N VAL A 957 -2.74 -10.70 10.21
CA VAL A 957 -4.11 -10.63 10.75
C VAL A 957 -5.03 -11.62 10.03
N HIS A 958 -4.83 -11.85 8.74
CA HIS A 958 -5.58 -12.86 7.99
C HIS A 958 -5.47 -14.27 8.62
N ALA A 959 -4.26 -14.72 8.95
CA ALA A 959 -4.06 -16.03 9.59
C ALA A 959 -4.62 -16.04 11.02
N HIS A 960 -4.54 -14.91 11.73
CA HIS A 960 -5.18 -14.75 13.04
C HIS A 960 -6.70 -14.88 12.98
N LEU A 961 -7.35 -14.38 11.93
CA LEU A 961 -8.79 -14.53 11.71
C LEU A 961 -9.18 -16.00 11.44
N ARG A 962 -8.33 -16.77 10.74
CA ARG A 962 -8.52 -18.24 10.62
C ARG A 962 -8.37 -18.97 11.96
N TYR A 963 -7.50 -18.48 12.85
CA TYR A 963 -7.45 -18.96 14.24
C TYR A 963 -8.72 -18.59 15.03
N CYS A 964 -9.31 -17.41 14.82
CA CYS A 964 -10.61 -17.07 15.39
C CYS A 964 -11.70 -18.07 14.95
N GLU A 965 -11.68 -18.54 13.70
CA GLU A 965 -12.60 -19.57 13.23
C GLU A 965 -12.41 -20.92 13.96
N THR A 966 -11.17 -21.30 14.33
CA THR A 966 -10.95 -22.53 15.12
C THR A 966 -11.49 -22.40 16.54
N LEU A 967 -11.35 -21.22 17.17
CA LEU A 967 -11.95 -20.94 18.47
C LEU A 967 -13.48 -20.99 18.41
N ALA A 968 -14.08 -20.45 17.34
CA ALA A 968 -15.52 -20.53 17.10
C ALA A 968 -16.00 -21.98 16.89
N LEU A 969 -15.19 -22.81 16.22
CA LEU A 969 -15.49 -24.24 16.03
C LEU A 969 -15.58 -24.99 17.36
N GLU A 970 -14.70 -24.67 18.31
CA GLU A 970 -14.69 -25.26 19.66
C GLU A 970 -15.65 -24.56 20.65
N ALA A 971 -16.32 -23.48 20.22
CA ALA A 971 -17.17 -22.64 21.05
C ALA A 971 -16.43 -22.03 22.27
N GLU A 972 -15.15 -21.68 22.09
CA GLU A 972 -14.30 -21.01 23.09
C GLU A 972 -14.59 -19.49 23.08
N VAL A 973 -15.74 -19.11 23.65
CA VAL A 973 -16.31 -17.76 23.53
C VAL A 973 -15.37 -16.67 24.04
N ASP A 974 -14.80 -16.82 25.24
CA ASP A 974 -13.97 -15.78 25.86
C ASP A 974 -12.65 -15.57 25.10
N GLU A 975 -12.03 -16.65 24.63
CA GLU A 975 -10.80 -16.58 23.85
C GLU A 975 -11.04 -16.00 22.45
N LEU A 976 -12.17 -16.35 21.81
CA LEU A 976 -12.57 -15.76 20.53
C LEU A 976 -12.73 -14.24 20.64
N TRP A 977 -13.35 -13.78 21.72
CA TRP A 977 -13.56 -12.35 21.96
C TRP A 977 -12.26 -11.59 22.25
N LYS A 978 -11.31 -12.19 22.96
CA LYS A 978 -9.96 -11.62 23.12
C LYS A 978 -9.23 -11.53 21.79
N ALA A 979 -9.26 -12.60 21.01
CA ALA A 979 -8.59 -12.69 19.70
C ALA A 979 -9.13 -11.64 18.72
N ILE A 980 -10.45 -11.52 18.57
CA ILE A 980 -11.04 -10.56 17.63
C ILE A 980 -10.82 -9.09 18.05
N ALA A 981 -10.66 -8.83 19.36
CA ALA A 981 -10.45 -7.48 19.89
C ALA A 981 -9.04 -6.92 19.59
N VAL A 982 -8.02 -7.78 19.52
CA VAL A 982 -6.63 -7.35 19.22
C VAL A 982 -6.42 -7.04 17.74
N VAL A 983 -7.32 -7.49 16.87
CA VAL A 983 -7.33 -7.16 15.43
C VAL A 983 -8.39 -6.14 15.05
N ASN A 984 -9.08 -5.54 16.03
CA ASN A 984 -9.97 -4.41 15.83
C ASN A 984 -9.20 -3.09 16.02
N PRO A 985 -9.02 -2.25 14.99
CA PRO A 985 -8.23 -1.03 15.09
C PRO A 985 -8.82 0.00 16.09
N ILE A 986 -10.10 -0.07 16.42
CA ILE A 986 -10.74 0.81 17.41
C ILE A 986 -10.36 0.40 18.84
N SER A 987 -10.40 -0.90 19.15
CA SER A 987 -10.17 -1.39 20.52
C SER A 987 -8.73 -1.83 20.80
N VAL A 988 -7.89 -2.05 19.78
CA VAL A 988 -6.55 -2.63 19.95
C VAL A 988 -5.68 -1.86 20.95
N THR A 989 -5.69 -0.52 20.93
CA THR A 989 -4.90 0.30 21.86
C THR A 989 -5.42 0.25 23.31
N SER A 990 -6.67 -0.13 23.51
CA SER A 990 -7.25 -0.39 24.84
C SER A 990 -7.02 -1.84 25.29
N ALA A 991 -7.06 -2.79 24.35
CA ALA A 991 -6.81 -4.21 24.62
C ALA A 991 -5.33 -4.52 24.83
N LEU A 992 -4.44 -3.76 24.18
CA LEU A 992 -2.99 -3.91 24.19
C LEU A 992 -2.32 -2.57 24.52
N PRO A 993 -1.90 -2.34 25.77
CA PRO A 993 -1.26 -1.08 26.17
C PRO A 993 0.01 -0.72 25.40
N HIS A 994 0.67 -1.71 24.78
CA HIS A 994 1.88 -1.53 23.97
C HIS A 994 1.59 -1.47 22.46
N ALA A 995 0.34 -1.50 22.02
CA ALA A 995 0.02 -1.28 20.61
C ALA A 995 0.24 0.19 20.24
N SER A 996 1.00 0.43 19.17
CA SER A 996 1.21 1.77 18.64
C SER A 996 -0.08 2.36 18.07
N LEU A 997 -0.20 3.68 18.14
CA LEU A 997 -1.29 4.45 17.53
C LEU A 997 -1.39 4.15 16.03
N ARG A 998 -2.62 4.04 15.52
CA ARG A 998 -2.93 3.80 14.11
C ARG A 998 -4.28 4.39 13.73
N GLN A 999 -4.58 4.43 12.44
CA GLN A 999 -5.90 4.77 11.94
C GLN A 999 -6.95 3.77 12.46
N ARG A 1000 -8.11 4.26 12.97
CA ARG A 1000 -9.08 3.42 13.69
C ARG A 1000 -10.28 2.96 12.86
N ASN A 1001 -10.39 3.37 11.60
CA ASN A 1001 -11.53 3.06 10.73
C ASN A 1001 -11.16 2.23 9.49
N THR A 1002 -10.07 1.48 9.51
CA THR A 1002 -9.70 0.59 8.41
C THR A 1002 -8.96 -0.65 8.92
N TYR A 1003 -9.07 -1.74 8.18
CA TYR A 1003 -8.30 -2.95 8.39
C TYR A 1003 -6.79 -2.70 8.29
N PHE A 1004 -6.01 -3.39 9.13
CA PHE A 1004 -4.55 -3.46 9.04
C PHE A 1004 -4.10 -4.91 8.84
N SER A 1005 -3.14 -5.16 7.96
CA SER A 1005 -2.79 -6.51 7.50
C SER A 1005 -1.93 -7.32 8.47
N SER A 1006 -1.14 -6.66 9.32
CA SER A 1006 -0.23 -7.30 10.27
C SER A 1006 -0.07 -6.51 11.57
N SER A 1007 0.36 -7.21 12.63
CA SER A 1007 0.83 -6.62 13.88
C SER A 1007 2.34 -6.81 13.96
N ASP A 1008 3.08 -5.76 13.60
CA ASP A 1008 4.52 -5.84 13.41
C ASP A 1008 5.23 -5.39 14.69
N ALA A 1009 5.98 -6.28 15.35
CA ALA A 1009 6.76 -5.85 16.51
C ALA A 1009 7.82 -4.83 16.06
N ALA A 1010 7.90 -3.69 16.76
CA ALA A 1010 8.64 -2.49 16.35
C ALA A 1010 10.17 -2.61 16.47
N PHE A 1011 10.73 -3.71 15.97
CA PHE A 1011 12.16 -3.90 15.79
C PHE A 1011 12.68 -3.05 14.64
N HIS A 1012 13.95 -2.66 14.74
CA HIS A 1012 14.58 -1.84 13.72
C HIS A 1012 15.09 -2.66 12.52
N ASP A 1013 15.36 -3.95 12.73
CA ASP A 1013 15.85 -4.88 11.72
C ASP A 1013 15.66 -6.35 12.16
N ARG A 1014 15.93 -7.28 11.24
CA ARG A 1014 15.83 -8.74 11.45
C ARG A 1014 16.82 -9.28 12.49
N TYR A 1015 17.97 -8.65 12.67
CA TYR A 1015 18.99 -9.08 13.61
C TYR A 1015 18.53 -8.81 15.05
N GLN A 1016 18.00 -7.60 15.30
CA GLN A 1016 17.39 -7.23 16.57
C GLN A 1016 16.18 -8.13 16.87
N ALA A 1017 15.31 -8.36 15.87
CA ALA A 1017 14.15 -9.23 16.05
C ALA A 1017 14.54 -10.64 16.49
N THR A 1018 15.63 -11.18 15.94
CA THR A 1018 16.16 -12.49 16.31
C THR A 1018 16.75 -12.49 17.72
N ALA A 1019 17.61 -11.51 18.04
CA ALA A 1019 18.30 -11.42 19.33
C ALA A 1019 17.35 -11.15 20.51
N GLU A 1020 16.28 -10.38 20.28
CA GLU A 1020 15.40 -9.88 21.32
C GLU A 1020 13.96 -10.44 21.24
N TRP A 1021 13.75 -11.52 20.49
CA TRP A 1021 12.42 -12.09 20.22
C TRP A 1021 11.55 -12.32 21.48
N GLN A 1022 12.18 -12.65 22.60
CA GLN A 1022 11.49 -12.87 23.88
C GLN A 1022 10.70 -11.64 24.37
N ARG A 1023 11.07 -10.42 23.95
CA ARG A 1023 10.34 -9.20 24.28
C ARG A 1023 8.92 -9.19 23.70
N VAL A 1024 8.72 -9.83 22.55
CA VAL A 1024 7.42 -9.94 21.89
C VAL A 1024 6.47 -10.80 22.73
N LYS A 1025 6.94 -11.98 23.16
CA LYS A 1025 6.14 -12.89 24.01
C LYS A 1025 5.83 -12.27 25.38
N ALA A 1026 6.74 -11.44 25.88
CA ALA A 1026 6.57 -10.71 27.13
C ALA A 1026 5.71 -9.44 27.02
N GLY A 1027 5.30 -9.01 25.82
CA GLY A 1027 4.58 -7.74 25.61
C GLY A 1027 5.40 -6.49 25.98
N LYS A 1028 6.73 -6.55 25.81
CA LYS A 1028 7.70 -5.50 26.20
C LYS A 1028 8.30 -4.75 24.99
N ILE A 1029 7.65 -4.84 23.85
CA ILE A 1029 7.98 -4.08 22.65
C ILE A 1029 6.68 -3.58 22.04
N ALA A 1030 6.70 -2.39 21.44
CA ALA A 1030 5.55 -1.88 20.74
C ALA A 1030 5.20 -2.78 19.54
N VAL A 1031 3.92 -2.81 19.17
CA VAL A 1031 3.45 -3.48 17.96
C VAL A 1031 2.75 -2.48 17.05
N ASP A 1032 3.22 -2.34 15.83
CA ASP A 1032 2.75 -1.42 14.80
C ASP A 1032 1.67 -2.07 13.93
N GLY A 1033 0.85 -1.25 13.27
CA GLY A 1033 -0.11 -1.74 12.27
C GLY A 1033 0.52 -1.80 10.88
N GLY A 1034 0.32 -2.92 10.19
CA GLY A 1034 0.75 -3.11 8.80
C GLY A 1034 -0.06 -2.31 7.77
N TRP A 1035 0.03 -2.74 6.51
CA TRP A 1035 -0.65 -2.11 5.37
C TRP A 1035 -2.17 -2.16 5.48
N ARG A 1036 -2.85 -1.23 4.81
CA ARG A 1036 -4.27 -0.93 5.06
C ARG A 1036 -5.17 -1.16 3.86
N ILE A 1037 -6.45 -1.42 4.15
CA ILE A 1037 -7.57 -1.64 3.21
C ILE A 1037 -7.43 -2.92 2.37
N TYR A 1038 -6.43 -3.01 1.50
CA TYR A 1038 -6.33 -4.05 0.47
C TYR A 1038 -5.92 -5.40 1.05
N SER A 1039 -6.92 -6.23 1.35
CA SER A 1039 -6.72 -7.59 1.85
C SER A 1039 -8.02 -8.40 1.76
N SER A 1040 -7.90 -9.73 1.81
CA SER A 1040 -9.05 -10.58 2.13
C SER A 1040 -9.52 -10.47 3.59
N GLY A 1041 -8.69 -9.93 4.48
CA GLY A 1041 -8.95 -9.85 5.92
C GLY A 1041 -10.29 -9.20 6.33
N PRO A 1042 -10.72 -8.06 5.74
CA PRO A 1042 -12.02 -7.47 6.03
C PRO A 1042 -13.22 -8.42 5.86
N GLY A 1043 -13.18 -9.26 4.82
CA GLY A 1043 -14.21 -10.28 4.58
C GLY A 1043 -14.17 -11.43 5.58
N LEU A 1044 -12.97 -11.88 5.96
CA LEU A 1044 -12.79 -12.92 6.99
C LEU A 1044 -13.23 -12.43 8.37
N TYR A 1045 -12.95 -11.16 8.68
CA TYR A 1045 -13.40 -10.50 9.89
C TYR A 1045 -14.93 -10.46 9.91
N THR A 1046 -15.53 -9.99 8.82
CA THR A 1046 -16.99 -9.93 8.66
C THR A 1046 -17.62 -11.29 8.87
N ARG A 1047 -17.10 -12.34 8.21
CA ARG A 1047 -17.59 -13.71 8.39
C ARG A 1047 -17.48 -14.16 9.84
N SER A 1048 -16.31 -13.97 10.46
CA SER A 1048 -16.09 -14.31 11.86
C SER A 1048 -17.09 -13.60 12.78
N PHE A 1049 -17.35 -12.32 12.56
CA PHE A 1049 -18.24 -11.57 13.42
C PHE A 1049 -19.73 -11.89 13.15
N VAL A 1050 -20.18 -11.82 11.90
CA VAL A 1050 -21.60 -11.98 11.53
C VAL A 1050 -22.05 -13.43 11.63
N GLU A 1051 -21.29 -14.38 11.07
CA GLU A 1051 -21.69 -15.79 11.07
C GLU A 1051 -21.35 -16.48 12.39
N ASN A 1052 -20.14 -16.29 12.92
CA ASN A 1052 -19.68 -17.05 14.09
C ASN A 1052 -20.07 -16.39 15.42
N ILE A 1053 -19.87 -15.08 15.58
CA ILE A 1053 -20.15 -14.38 16.84
C ILE A 1053 -21.63 -14.02 16.98
N LEU A 1054 -22.21 -13.29 16.03
CA LEU A 1054 -23.65 -12.97 16.03
C LEU A 1054 -24.51 -14.19 15.68
N GLY A 1055 -23.91 -15.18 15.02
CA GLY A 1055 -24.49 -16.48 14.83
C GLY A 1055 -25.40 -16.61 13.62
N PHE A 1056 -25.44 -15.65 12.70
CA PHE A 1056 -26.28 -15.71 11.49
C PHE A 1056 -25.70 -16.71 10.49
N LYS A 1057 -26.02 -17.98 10.66
CA LYS A 1057 -25.46 -19.07 9.85
C LYS A 1057 -26.43 -19.58 8.81
N ARG A 1058 -25.88 -19.96 7.66
CA ARG A 1058 -26.59 -20.70 6.61
C ARG A 1058 -25.98 -22.08 6.38
N ARG A 1059 -26.85 -23.04 6.07
CA ARG A 1059 -26.45 -24.39 5.64
C ARG A 1059 -27.45 -24.96 4.64
N PHE A 1060 -27.02 -25.12 3.40
CA PHE A 1060 -27.79 -25.41 2.20
C PHE A 1060 -29.10 -24.57 2.16
N GLY A 1061 -28.96 -23.25 2.21
CA GLY A 1061 -30.07 -22.28 2.19
C GLY A 1061 -30.88 -22.17 3.49
N ARG A 1062 -30.74 -23.13 4.42
CA ARG A 1062 -31.41 -23.09 5.72
C ARG A 1062 -30.70 -22.15 6.67
N ARG A 1063 -31.44 -21.22 7.26
CA ARG A 1063 -30.92 -20.22 8.20
C ARG A 1063 -31.09 -20.67 9.64
N LYS A 1064 -30.09 -20.41 10.47
CA LYS A 1064 -30.15 -20.59 11.92
C LYS A 1064 -29.36 -19.47 12.60
N ARG A 1065 -29.89 -18.96 13.72
CA ARG A 1065 -29.14 -18.09 14.63
C ARG A 1065 -28.57 -18.91 15.80
N LYS A 1066 -27.24 -18.94 15.95
CA LYS A 1066 -26.55 -19.54 17.10
C LYS A 1066 -25.38 -18.63 17.52
N PRO A 1067 -25.63 -17.61 18.37
CA PRO A 1067 -24.60 -16.66 18.75
C PRO A 1067 -23.54 -17.29 19.65
N LEU A 1068 -22.32 -16.77 19.56
CA LEU A 1068 -21.18 -17.03 20.45
C LEU A 1068 -20.80 -15.71 21.13
N LEU A 1069 -21.66 -15.26 22.04
CA LEU A 1069 -21.52 -14.02 22.80
C LEU A 1069 -21.18 -14.34 24.26
N PRO A 1070 -20.25 -13.61 24.90
CA PRO A 1070 -20.04 -13.71 26.33
C PRO A 1070 -21.30 -13.22 27.07
N ALA A 1071 -21.47 -13.64 28.32
CA ALA A 1071 -22.67 -13.34 29.11
C ALA A 1071 -22.98 -11.83 29.18
N ILE A 1072 -21.94 -10.99 29.23
CA ILE A 1072 -22.06 -9.52 29.26
C ILE A 1072 -22.73 -8.93 28.01
N HIS A 1073 -22.69 -9.64 26.87
CA HIS A 1073 -23.26 -9.20 25.59
C HIS A 1073 -24.57 -9.92 25.26
N ALA A 1074 -25.08 -10.77 26.16
CA ALA A 1074 -26.28 -11.57 25.91
C ALA A 1074 -27.54 -10.72 25.71
N SER A 1075 -27.56 -9.48 26.22
CA SER A 1075 -28.67 -8.52 26.12
C SER A 1075 -28.49 -7.46 25.03
N ALA A 1076 -27.53 -7.60 24.11
CA ALA A 1076 -27.32 -6.63 23.04
C ALA A 1076 -28.57 -6.52 22.14
N ASP A 1077 -29.03 -5.28 21.89
CA ASP A 1077 -30.15 -5.04 20.97
C ASP A 1077 -29.64 -5.07 19.52
N LEU A 1078 -30.31 -5.83 18.66
CA LEU A 1078 -29.87 -6.09 17.30
C LEU A 1078 -30.98 -5.74 16.32
N GLN A 1079 -30.71 -4.79 15.42
CA GLN A 1079 -31.66 -4.37 14.40
C GLN A 1079 -31.04 -4.55 13.02
N THR A 1080 -31.89 -4.80 12.01
CA THR A 1080 -31.45 -5.04 10.62
C THR A 1080 -32.63 -4.81 9.67
N ASP A 1081 -32.33 -4.32 8.47
CA ASP A 1081 -33.32 -4.19 7.40
C ASP A 1081 -33.62 -5.56 6.75
N HIS A 1082 -32.69 -6.52 6.89
CA HIS A 1082 -32.79 -7.84 6.24
C HIS A 1082 -33.92 -8.68 6.82
N ALA A 1083 -34.95 -8.91 6.01
CA ALA A 1083 -36.17 -9.60 6.43
C ALA A 1083 -35.91 -11.02 6.92
N ALA A 1084 -34.91 -11.71 6.36
CA ALA A 1084 -34.55 -13.06 6.79
C ALA A 1084 -33.99 -13.06 8.22
N TRP A 1085 -33.08 -12.13 8.54
CA TRP A 1085 -32.49 -12.03 9.87
C TRP A 1085 -33.48 -11.54 10.92
N ARG A 1086 -34.35 -10.57 10.59
CA ARG A 1086 -35.46 -10.15 11.47
C ARG A 1086 -36.33 -11.32 11.92
N ARG A 1087 -36.63 -12.28 11.03
CA ARG A 1087 -37.39 -13.49 11.39
C ARG A 1087 -36.66 -14.41 12.36
N LEU A 1088 -35.32 -14.48 12.28
CA LEU A 1088 -34.50 -15.31 13.18
C LEU A 1088 -34.36 -14.72 14.58
N MET A 1089 -34.56 -13.42 14.74
CA MET A 1089 -34.44 -12.71 16.01
C MET A 1089 -35.73 -12.69 16.82
N LYS A 1090 -36.88 -13.00 16.21
CA LYS A 1090 -38.16 -13.09 16.94
C LYS A 1090 -38.14 -14.28 17.92
N PRO A 1091 -38.57 -14.12 19.18
CA PRO A 1091 -38.72 -15.24 20.09
C PRO A 1091 -39.69 -16.26 19.49
N LYS A 1092 -39.33 -17.55 19.58
CA LYS A 1092 -40.28 -18.61 19.21
C LYS A 1092 -41.48 -18.51 20.16
N PRO A 1093 -42.73 -18.53 19.66
CA PRO A 1093 -43.88 -18.61 20.55
C PRO A 1093 -43.73 -19.84 21.44
N GLU A 1094 -43.92 -19.65 22.75
CA GLU A 1094 -43.97 -20.75 23.72
C GLU A 1094 -45.02 -21.76 23.24
N MET A 1095 -44.59 -23.01 23.04
CA MET A 1095 -45.48 -24.15 22.81
C MET A 1095 -45.67 -24.92 24.09
#